data_AF-A0A5D6XPU4-F1
#
_entry.id   AF-A0A5D6XPU4-F1
#
_cell.length_a   1.000
_cell.length_b   1.000
_cell.length_c   1.000
_cell.angle_alpha   90.00
_cell.angle_beta   90.00
_cell.angle_gamma   90.00
#
_symmetry.space_group_name_H-M   'P 1'
#
loop_
_entity.id
_entity.type
_entity.pdbx_description
1 polymer ?
#
loop_
_entity_poly.entity_id
_entity_poly.type
_entity_poly.pdbx_seq_one_letter_code
_entity_poly.pdbx_strand_id
1 'polypeptide(L)'
;MDSRVAQLQHVIFLKDQMILELQTQLAAYEARFGPLSPSAVEEEPPLGGVNTAARPSAKEHEEARESKTSALEQQLPLQQSRRRSSEEKSSRGASGAAAQDSDAAEAAPLPPPRPASTSTASGVSGVSTTTGKNVVLDFVEDSPMFRRQLEGFEESLGGLRGLLKEVLARTKEYVAAGRRYGDEETALAEEIVHRKYARALFTTSCPELGSLSSLFNDVHDTVTQIQSSRVSMLLSIDALMSQAISAFSEQELREATDLRKEVGRLADEYEALLSKLLAKPRPSNGSTALAASDLTNILGGVTTTPGGSSGLIASAGASTSSVNVVSSPAFGNVSVTSTSVSSTDVYSNGSSNSSSAAGRSSGPPTKSLEREVAQARLKFELARFDLVRYLNRLDCQKKFLLVECFNAMLYAFLGHFHACLELVKSVEPALRQRQELLQLAKRDFEDDDRMWRAQREALAARLRLDAESSARSVELPVEVVSADTLSSRAAAAQGAVVKQGYLFLRNSLFPARSWKRRWFQIHSGKLYQNRGRHMDLALVCDLMLSRVREASGGASSAASALPFCFEVVDSSQNRFLLQAASEADVQDWVDAARRSTESMLEKQAHRMSVHPEQQRVVDEVVAANAACADCGQAPAEWVSINIGCLLCIECSGIHRGLGVHVSKVRSLALDSWEMPLLLLLRDHLGNAAVNAVWEHTVPPGWTKPGAAASRDDKAAWARAKYHLRGFVEFSDLRVDELSERLVRAAAAGSVRELMWCLAHGADVNARTAQRETALHAASSRGAALCYDYLVLNGASLALADVDSVEELLPPTPRTEQQQHAPQPQYF
;
A
#
# COMPACT_ATOMS: atom_id res chain seq x y z
N MET A 1 -21.71 -34.61 -14.51
CA MET A 1 -22.10 -33.32 -13.87
C MET A 1 -22.52 -33.55 -12.43
N ASP A 2 -23.40 -34.51 -12.26
CA ASP A 2 -24.18 -34.94 -11.08
C ASP A 2 -23.46 -34.88 -9.73
N SER A 3 -22.19 -35.33 -9.63
CA SER A 3 -21.40 -35.21 -8.39
C SER A 3 -21.26 -33.76 -7.90
N ARG A 4 -21.11 -32.77 -8.79
CA ARG A 4 -21.07 -31.35 -8.43
C ARG A 4 -22.46 -30.80 -8.09
N VAL A 5 -23.52 -31.33 -8.69
CA VAL A 5 -24.91 -30.96 -8.38
C VAL A 5 -25.27 -31.45 -6.97
N ALA A 6 -24.91 -32.70 -6.63
CA ALA A 6 -25.09 -33.26 -5.30
C ALA A 6 -24.29 -32.49 -4.23
N GLN A 7 -23.06 -32.07 -4.53
CA GLN A 7 -22.28 -31.18 -3.65
C GLN A 7 -22.99 -29.82 -3.45
N LEU A 8 -23.51 -29.20 -4.51
CA LEU A 8 -24.25 -27.94 -4.41
C LEU A 8 -25.52 -28.10 -3.56
N GLN A 9 -26.28 -29.18 -3.76
CA GLN A 9 -27.47 -29.52 -2.98
C GLN A 9 -27.15 -29.76 -1.49
N HIS A 10 -26.01 -30.39 -1.18
CA HIS A 10 -25.56 -30.57 0.19
C HIS A 10 -25.17 -29.25 0.86
N VAL A 11 -24.51 -28.34 0.15
CA VAL A 11 -24.20 -26.98 0.64
C VAL A 11 -25.47 -26.15 0.87
N ILE A 12 -26.47 -26.25 -0.02
CA ILE A 12 -27.78 -25.62 0.17
C ILE A 12 -28.48 -26.17 1.41
N PHE A 13 -28.52 -27.50 1.58
CA PHE A 13 -29.10 -28.14 2.77
C PHE A 13 -28.42 -27.68 4.08
N LEU A 14 -27.09 -27.60 4.12
CA LEU A 14 -26.34 -27.13 5.29
C LEU A 14 -26.61 -25.65 5.58
N LYS A 15 -26.71 -24.80 4.55
CA LYS A 15 -27.10 -23.39 4.68
C LYS A 15 -28.50 -23.26 5.29
N ASP A 16 -29.48 -24.01 4.77
CA ASP A 16 -30.87 -23.92 5.20
C ASP A 16 -31.04 -24.47 6.64
N GLN A 17 -30.29 -25.51 7.01
CA GLN A 17 -30.17 -25.98 8.40
C GLN A 17 -29.60 -24.89 9.32
N MET A 18 -28.53 -24.20 8.91
CA MET A 18 -27.90 -23.14 9.71
C MET A 18 -28.81 -21.91 9.86
N ILE A 19 -29.61 -21.58 8.83
CA ILE A 19 -30.64 -20.53 8.91
C ILE A 19 -31.72 -20.90 9.93
N LEU A 20 -32.21 -22.14 9.90
CA LEU A 20 -33.22 -22.63 10.85
C LEU A 20 -32.71 -22.61 12.30
N GLU A 21 -31.44 -22.97 12.51
CA GLU A 21 -30.80 -22.92 13.82
C GLU A 21 -30.63 -21.48 14.32
N LEU A 22 -30.18 -20.54 13.47
CA LEU A 22 -30.10 -19.11 13.79
C LEU A 22 -31.48 -18.50 14.07
N GLN A 23 -32.53 -18.86 13.31
CA GLN A 23 -33.91 -18.44 13.59
C GLN A 23 -34.41 -18.98 14.93
N THR A 24 -34.05 -20.22 15.28
CA THR A 24 -34.39 -20.82 16.59
C THR A 24 -33.67 -20.12 17.73
N GLN A 25 -32.39 -19.76 17.56
CA GLN A 25 -31.63 -18.97 18.52
C GLN A 25 -32.17 -17.55 18.68
N LEU A 26 -32.57 -16.89 17.58
CA LEU A 26 -33.20 -15.57 17.60
C LEU A 26 -34.53 -15.61 18.35
N ALA A 27 -35.42 -16.56 18.06
CA ALA A 27 -36.68 -16.72 18.79
C ALA A 27 -36.47 -17.00 20.29
N ALA A 28 -35.44 -17.79 20.64
CA ALA A 28 -35.05 -18.04 22.03
C ALA A 28 -34.44 -16.80 22.72
N TYR A 29 -33.80 -15.89 21.97
CA TYR A 29 -33.33 -14.60 22.44
C TYR A 29 -34.50 -13.64 22.68
N GLU A 30 -35.39 -13.47 21.70
CA GLU A 30 -36.57 -12.59 21.79
C GLU A 30 -37.51 -13.00 22.93
N ALA A 31 -37.73 -14.30 23.11
CA ALA A 31 -38.51 -14.84 24.24
C ALA A 31 -37.88 -14.59 25.62
N ARG A 32 -36.59 -14.21 25.68
CA ARG A 32 -35.81 -14.04 26.92
C ARG A 32 -35.43 -12.58 27.22
N PHE A 33 -35.30 -11.74 26.19
CA PHE A 33 -34.82 -10.36 26.28
C PHE A 33 -35.77 -9.34 25.62
N GLY A 34 -36.84 -9.79 24.96
CA GLY A 34 -37.74 -8.96 24.15
C GLY A 34 -37.27 -8.80 22.70
N PRO A 35 -38.15 -8.30 21.80
CA PRO A 35 -37.78 -8.02 20.42
C PRO A 35 -36.70 -6.94 20.35
N LEU A 36 -35.77 -7.09 19.40
CA LEU A 36 -34.75 -6.08 19.13
C LEU A 36 -35.40 -4.80 18.57
N SER A 37 -34.92 -3.62 18.97
CA SER A 37 -35.44 -2.36 18.47
C SER A 37 -35.15 -2.23 16.96
N PRO A 38 -36.15 -1.94 16.10
CA PRO A 38 -35.92 -1.79 14.66
C PRO A 38 -35.06 -0.58 14.25
N SER A 39 -34.74 0.32 15.20
CA SER A 39 -34.15 1.66 14.95
C SER A 39 -32.68 1.68 14.51
N ALA A 40 -32.19 0.62 13.85
CA ALA A 40 -30.82 0.49 13.38
C ALA A 40 -30.67 -0.18 11.99
N VAL A 41 -31.76 -0.65 11.36
CA VAL A 41 -31.70 -1.33 10.04
C VAL A 41 -32.91 -0.96 9.18
N GLU A 42 -32.83 0.14 8.44
CA GLU A 42 -33.53 0.33 7.16
C GLU A 42 -33.06 1.62 6.44
N GLU A 43 -32.38 1.47 5.30
CA GLU A 43 -32.47 2.40 4.16
C GLU A 43 -31.87 1.73 2.89
N GLU A 44 -32.62 0.80 2.28
CA GLU A 44 -32.47 0.44 0.86
C GLU A 44 -33.76 0.81 0.11
N PRO A 45 -33.67 1.46 -1.08
CA PRO A 45 -34.85 1.77 -1.88
C PRO A 45 -35.36 0.53 -2.64
N PRO A 46 -36.68 0.37 -2.83
CA PRO A 46 -37.26 -0.85 -3.39
C PRO A 46 -36.91 -1.06 -4.88
N LEU A 47 -36.53 -2.30 -5.22
CA LEU A 47 -36.28 -2.73 -6.59
C LEU A 47 -37.56 -2.66 -7.45
N GLY A 48 -37.51 -1.90 -8.55
CA GLY A 48 -38.61 -1.77 -9.49
C GLY A 48 -38.94 -3.08 -10.23
N GLY A 49 -40.21 -3.49 -10.19
CA GLY A 49 -40.68 -4.72 -10.82
C GLY A 49 -40.61 -4.70 -12.35
N VAL A 50 -40.19 -5.82 -12.95
CA VAL A 50 -40.08 -6.00 -14.40
C VAL A 50 -41.47 -6.18 -15.03
N ASN A 51 -41.88 -5.23 -15.87
CA ASN A 51 -43.07 -5.38 -16.73
C ASN A 51 -42.71 -6.07 -18.05
N THR A 52 -42.88 -7.40 -18.13
CA THR A 52 -42.84 -8.13 -19.40
C THR A 52 -44.13 -7.92 -20.19
N ALA A 53 -44.03 -7.41 -21.41
CA ALA A 53 -45.21 -7.11 -22.23
C ALA A 53 -45.91 -8.37 -22.77
N ALA A 54 -47.23 -8.41 -22.65
CA ALA A 54 -48.11 -9.32 -23.38
C ALA A 54 -49.14 -8.51 -24.19
N ARG A 55 -49.28 -8.82 -25.48
CA ARG A 55 -50.32 -8.28 -26.39
C ARG A 55 -51.69 -8.89 -26.02
N PRO A 56 -52.83 -8.21 -26.24
CA PRO A 56 -53.26 -7.93 -27.63
C PRO A 56 -54.10 -6.65 -27.90
N SER A 57 -54.12 -6.31 -29.19
CA SER A 57 -55.28 -5.82 -29.99
C SER A 57 -56.24 -4.71 -29.48
N ALA A 58 -56.11 -3.55 -30.14
CA ALA A 58 -57.18 -2.71 -30.73
C ALA A 58 -58.13 -1.85 -29.84
N LYS A 59 -58.17 -0.54 -30.21
CA LYS A 59 -59.26 0.46 -30.19
C LYS A 59 -60.24 0.47 -28.98
N GLU A 60 -60.44 1.58 -28.27
CA GLU A 60 -61.25 2.73 -28.72
C GLU A 60 -61.01 4.01 -27.86
N HIS A 61 -61.73 5.09 -28.19
CA HIS A 61 -62.03 6.39 -27.54
C HIS A 61 -61.74 6.63 -26.03
N GLU A 62 -61.72 7.86 -25.47
CA GLU A 62 -61.54 9.26 -25.92
C GLU A 62 -61.68 10.19 -24.68
N GLU A 63 -61.07 11.39 -24.68
CA GLU A 63 -61.29 12.49 -23.69
C GLU A 63 -61.11 12.15 -22.18
N ALA A 64 -61.41 13.06 -21.23
CA ALA A 64 -60.67 14.29 -20.90
C ALA A 64 -61.11 14.84 -19.50
N ARG A 65 -60.30 15.75 -18.92
CA ARG A 65 -60.66 16.80 -17.92
C ARG A 65 -61.26 16.44 -16.53
N GLU A 66 -60.65 17.06 -15.50
CA GLU A 66 -61.32 17.75 -14.36
C GLU A 66 -62.16 16.90 -13.34
N SER A 67 -62.53 17.33 -12.12
CA SER A 67 -61.91 18.23 -11.11
C SER A 67 -62.69 18.15 -9.77
N LYS A 68 -62.00 18.01 -8.61
CA LYS A 68 -62.54 18.18 -7.22
C LYS A 68 -63.57 17.07 -6.81
N THR A 69 -64.07 16.90 -5.57
CA THR A 69 -64.12 17.77 -4.36
C THR A 69 -64.25 16.99 -3.02
N SER A 70 -63.54 17.44 -1.98
CA SER A 70 -63.93 17.67 -0.55
C SER A 70 -64.88 16.75 0.27
N ALA A 71 -64.37 16.34 1.46
CA ALA A 71 -65.05 16.03 2.74
C ALA A 71 -64.00 16.15 3.89
N LEU A 72 -64.16 16.62 5.15
CA LEU A 72 -65.28 17.14 5.99
C LEU A 72 -66.33 16.09 6.43
N GLU A 73 -66.60 15.81 7.71
CA GLU A 73 -66.11 16.28 9.05
C GLU A 73 -66.02 15.07 10.04
N GLN A 74 -65.59 15.10 11.32
CA GLN A 74 -65.17 16.15 12.29
C GLN A 74 -63.97 15.61 13.14
N GLN A 75 -63.72 15.71 14.46
CA GLN A 75 -64.35 16.29 15.68
C GLN A 75 -63.27 16.68 16.74
N LEU A 76 -63.65 17.22 17.90
CA LEU A 76 -62.76 17.68 19.00
C LEU A 76 -63.43 17.40 20.38
N PRO A 77 -62.71 17.39 21.55
CA PRO A 77 -62.46 18.67 22.26
C PRO A 77 -61.18 18.79 23.15
N LEU A 78 -60.57 20.00 23.15
CA LEU A 78 -60.36 20.95 24.30
C LEU A 78 -59.78 20.47 25.67
N GLN A 79 -59.00 21.23 26.48
CA GLN A 79 -58.65 22.66 26.52
C GLN A 79 -57.17 22.98 26.85
N GLN A 80 -56.68 24.02 26.18
CA GLN A 80 -55.67 25.06 26.49
C GLN A 80 -55.15 25.27 27.94
N SER A 81 -53.88 25.73 28.03
CA SER A 81 -53.51 26.89 28.87
C SER A 81 -52.26 27.66 28.38
N ARG A 82 -52.40 28.99 28.24
CA ARG A 82 -51.40 30.11 28.19
C ARG A 82 -49.98 29.84 27.61
N ARG A 83 -49.59 30.39 26.44
CA ARG A 83 -49.30 31.81 26.08
C ARG A 83 -48.10 32.48 26.82
N ARG A 84 -46.93 32.53 26.13
CA ARG A 84 -46.13 33.71 25.70
C ARG A 84 -44.82 33.17 25.09
N SER A 85 -44.51 33.29 23.80
CA SER A 85 -44.30 34.45 22.91
C SER A 85 -43.03 35.26 23.20
N SER A 86 -42.02 35.04 22.34
CA SER A 86 -40.89 35.93 21.97
C SER A 86 -39.91 36.40 23.08
N GLU A 87 -38.68 36.85 22.78
CA GLU A 87 -38.12 37.33 21.50
C GLU A 87 -36.59 37.08 21.35
N GLU A 88 -36.17 36.77 20.12
CA GLU A 88 -34.93 37.17 19.41
C GLU A 88 -33.47 37.09 19.95
N LYS A 89 -32.59 36.75 18.98
CA LYS A 89 -31.20 37.23 18.73
C LYS A 89 -30.14 37.05 19.84
N SER A 90 -29.17 36.13 19.70
CA SER A 90 -28.02 36.16 18.77
C SER A 90 -26.83 37.03 19.23
N SER A 91 -25.72 36.40 19.63
CA SER A 91 -24.49 36.34 18.80
C SER A 91 -23.22 35.94 19.60
N ARG A 92 -22.27 35.33 18.88
CA ARG A 92 -20.79 35.38 19.08
C ARG A 92 -20.21 35.14 20.49
N GLY A 93 -19.60 33.96 20.65
CA GLY A 93 -18.44 33.74 21.52
C GLY A 93 -17.40 32.91 20.74
N ALA A 94 -16.24 33.49 20.42
CA ALA A 94 -15.18 32.85 19.65
C ALA A 94 -13.81 33.08 20.32
N SER A 95 -12.80 32.32 19.89
CA SER A 95 -11.47 32.16 20.52
C SER A 95 -11.49 31.37 21.85
N GLY A 96 -10.41 30.68 22.24
CA GLY A 96 -9.10 30.51 21.59
C GLY A 96 -8.55 29.09 21.71
N ALA A 97 -7.51 28.77 20.95
CA ALA A 97 -6.94 27.43 20.85
C ALA A 97 -5.78 27.17 21.83
N ALA A 98 -5.63 25.90 22.25
CA ALA A 98 -4.38 25.30 22.70
C ALA A 98 -4.40 23.79 22.38
N ALA A 99 -3.23 23.16 22.30
CA ALA A 99 -3.08 21.77 21.84
C ALA A 99 -3.21 20.73 22.97
N GLN A 100 -3.35 19.46 22.57
CA GLN A 100 -2.82 18.22 23.18
C GLN A 100 -2.93 18.06 24.72
N ASP A 101 -3.45 16.94 25.24
CA ASP A 101 -2.80 15.65 25.07
C ASP A 101 -3.74 14.42 25.22
N SER A 102 -3.16 13.22 25.20
CA SER A 102 -3.86 11.93 25.43
C SER A 102 -4.35 11.74 26.88
N ASP A 103 -5.47 11.04 27.08
CA ASP A 103 -5.80 10.44 28.38
C ASP A 103 -6.54 9.10 28.25
N ALA A 104 -6.55 8.29 29.31
CA ALA A 104 -6.98 6.89 29.26
C ALA A 104 -7.79 6.43 30.48
N ALA A 105 -8.68 5.46 30.22
CA ALA A 105 -9.39 4.58 31.17
C ALA A 105 -10.33 5.24 32.21
N GLU A 106 -11.57 4.71 32.26
CA GLU A 106 -12.14 4.34 33.56
C GLU A 106 -13.09 3.14 33.43
N ALA A 107 -12.98 2.19 34.36
CA ALA A 107 -13.88 1.03 34.48
C ALA A 107 -14.15 0.77 35.97
N ALA A 108 -15.41 0.82 36.38
CA ALA A 108 -15.78 0.87 37.80
C ALA A 108 -15.67 -0.49 38.52
N PRO A 109 -15.14 -0.54 39.76
CA PRO A 109 -15.03 -1.78 40.54
C PRO A 109 -16.33 -2.14 41.29
N LEU A 110 -16.57 -3.45 41.47
CA LEU A 110 -17.68 -4.00 42.25
C LEU A 110 -17.33 -4.15 43.75
N PRO A 111 -18.33 -4.14 44.67
CA PRO A 111 -18.10 -4.12 46.11
C PRO A 111 -17.78 -5.50 46.73
N PRO A 112 -17.06 -5.56 47.87
CA PRO A 112 -16.63 -6.80 48.52
C PRO A 112 -17.67 -7.43 49.47
N PRO A 113 -17.61 -8.75 49.73
CA PRO A 113 -18.48 -9.45 50.68
C PRO A 113 -18.07 -9.25 52.15
N ARG A 114 -19.01 -9.48 53.08
CA ARG A 114 -18.79 -9.40 54.54
C ARG A 114 -18.39 -10.75 55.18
N PRO A 115 -17.62 -10.75 56.28
CA PRO A 115 -17.23 -11.97 57.00
C PRO A 115 -18.30 -12.47 57.98
N ALA A 116 -18.15 -13.73 58.43
CA ALA A 116 -18.92 -14.35 59.51
C ALA A 116 -18.07 -14.49 60.80
N SER A 117 -18.72 -14.56 61.96
CA SER A 117 -18.09 -14.51 63.28
C SER A 117 -17.69 -15.87 63.86
N THR A 118 -16.63 -15.88 64.67
CA THR A 118 -16.13 -17.03 65.45
C THR A 118 -16.97 -17.33 66.69
N SER A 119 -17.04 -18.60 67.08
CA SER A 119 -17.38 -19.04 68.44
C SER A 119 -16.15 -19.67 69.12
N THR A 120 -16.11 -19.64 70.47
CA THR A 120 -15.00 -20.15 71.28
C THR A 120 -15.39 -21.45 71.99
N ALA A 121 -14.53 -22.45 71.95
CA ALA A 121 -14.59 -23.62 72.83
C ALA A 121 -13.17 -24.06 73.24
N SER A 122 -12.96 -24.28 74.54
CA SER A 122 -11.70 -24.82 75.06
C SER A 122 -11.80 -26.34 75.17
N GLY A 123 -10.84 -27.08 74.63
CA GLY A 123 -10.80 -28.53 74.78
C GLY A 123 -9.60 -29.19 74.10
N VAL A 124 -8.76 -29.86 74.88
CA VAL A 124 -7.74 -30.77 74.34
C VAL A 124 -8.47 -31.99 73.78
N SER A 125 -8.38 -32.20 72.47
CA SER A 125 -9.01 -33.32 71.77
C SER A 125 -8.11 -33.82 70.64
N GLY A 126 -8.28 -35.09 70.25
CA GLY A 126 -7.54 -35.71 69.16
C GLY A 126 -7.88 -35.11 67.79
N VAL A 127 -7.15 -35.54 66.75
CA VAL A 127 -7.30 -35.06 65.36
C VAL A 127 -8.78 -35.06 64.95
N SER A 128 -9.37 -33.87 64.85
CA SER A 128 -10.79 -33.70 64.55
C SER A 128 -11.02 -33.93 63.05
N THR A 129 -11.87 -34.91 62.72
CA THR A 129 -12.34 -35.23 61.37
C THR A 129 -13.18 -34.08 60.80
N THR A 130 -12.46 -33.06 60.32
CA THR A 130 -13.02 -31.80 59.82
C THR A 130 -13.29 -31.93 58.34
N THR A 131 -14.52 -32.34 58.01
CA THR A 131 -14.99 -32.59 56.63
C THR A 131 -15.12 -31.30 55.82
N GLY A 132 -13.99 -30.78 55.35
CA GLY A 132 -13.95 -29.68 54.39
C GLY A 132 -14.62 -30.07 53.06
N LYS A 133 -15.29 -29.13 52.39
CA LYS A 133 -16.09 -29.37 51.17
C LYS A 133 -15.34 -30.04 50.00
N ASN A 134 -14.01 -30.05 50.05
CA ASN A 134 -13.13 -30.60 49.02
C ASN A 134 -12.38 -31.87 49.46
N VAL A 135 -12.68 -32.41 50.65
CA VAL A 135 -12.13 -33.69 51.13
C VAL A 135 -12.98 -34.82 50.57
N VAL A 136 -12.36 -35.70 49.78
CA VAL A 136 -12.98 -36.88 49.14
C VAL A 136 -12.54 -38.18 49.82
N LEU A 137 -11.31 -38.24 50.33
CA LEU A 137 -10.80 -39.33 51.15
C LEU A 137 -10.53 -38.80 52.58
N ASP A 138 -11.27 -39.31 53.57
CA ASP A 138 -11.02 -39.01 54.98
C ASP A 138 -9.91 -39.89 55.56
N PHE A 139 -9.17 -39.40 56.56
CA PHE A 139 -8.09 -40.16 57.19
C PHE A 139 -8.63 -41.06 58.32
N VAL A 140 -9.20 -42.19 57.89
CA VAL A 140 -9.70 -43.26 58.78
C VAL A 140 -8.56 -44.22 59.15
N GLU A 141 -8.78 -45.08 60.15
CA GLU A 141 -7.94 -46.29 60.35
C GLU A 141 -7.84 -47.12 59.06
N ASP A 142 -6.74 -47.86 58.89
CA ASP A 142 -6.46 -48.68 57.71
C ASP A 142 -7.40 -49.90 57.65
N SER A 143 -8.62 -49.65 57.18
CA SER A 143 -9.70 -50.61 57.09
C SER A 143 -9.90 -51.11 55.65
N PRO A 144 -10.47 -52.30 55.44
CA PRO A 144 -10.83 -52.78 54.10
C PRO A 144 -11.76 -51.83 53.33
N MET A 145 -12.59 -51.06 54.04
CA MET A 145 -13.44 -50.02 53.44
C MET A 145 -12.62 -48.83 52.93
N PHE A 146 -11.64 -48.37 53.70
CA PHE A 146 -10.71 -47.32 53.29
C PHE A 146 -9.83 -47.77 52.09
N ARG A 147 -9.24 -48.97 52.15
CA ARG A 147 -8.44 -49.51 51.03
C ARG A 147 -9.27 -49.62 49.74
N ARG A 148 -10.55 -50.04 49.82
CA ARG A 148 -11.47 -50.08 48.66
C ARG A 148 -11.87 -48.70 48.14
N GLN A 149 -11.98 -47.68 48.99
CA GLN A 149 -12.21 -46.30 48.56
C GLN A 149 -10.98 -45.72 47.83
N LEU A 150 -9.77 -46.08 48.28
CA LEU A 150 -8.52 -45.72 47.64
C LEU A 150 -8.40 -46.34 46.23
N GLU A 151 -8.67 -47.65 46.10
CA GLU A 151 -8.71 -48.36 44.81
C GLU A 151 -9.68 -47.70 43.80
N GLY A 152 -10.92 -47.38 44.22
CA GLY A 152 -11.87 -46.70 43.34
C GLY A 152 -11.46 -45.28 42.93
N PHE A 153 -10.67 -44.59 43.76
CA PHE A 153 -10.08 -43.30 43.40
C PHE A 153 -8.93 -43.47 42.39
N GLU A 154 -8.10 -44.49 42.54
CA GLU A 154 -7.03 -44.83 41.58
C GLU A 154 -7.58 -45.18 40.20
N GLU A 155 -8.67 -45.98 40.11
CA GLU A 155 -9.37 -46.26 38.85
C GLU A 155 -9.87 -44.96 38.19
N SER A 156 -10.41 -44.03 38.97
CA SER A 156 -10.81 -42.70 38.49
C SER A 156 -9.63 -41.89 37.93
N LEU A 157 -8.45 -41.95 38.55
CA LEU A 157 -7.24 -41.30 38.02
C LEU A 157 -6.72 -42.00 36.75
N GLY A 158 -6.84 -43.33 36.65
CA GLY A 158 -6.53 -44.09 35.44
C GLY A 158 -7.39 -43.65 34.25
N GLY A 159 -8.72 -43.58 34.46
CA GLY A 159 -9.66 -43.07 33.46
C GLY A 159 -9.39 -41.62 33.05
N LEU A 160 -9.10 -40.74 34.02
CA LEU A 160 -8.71 -39.36 33.75
C LEU A 160 -7.44 -39.26 32.89
N ARG A 161 -6.41 -40.08 33.17
CA ARG A 161 -5.16 -40.10 32.39
C ARG A 161 -5.43 -40.52 30.93
N GLY A 162 -6.34 -41.45 30.71
CA GLY A 162 -6.81 -41.84 29.37
C GLY A 162 -7.48 -40.67 28.63
N LEU A 163 -8.48 -40.05 29.26
CA LEU A 163 -9.20 -38.91 28.70
C LEU A 163 -8.29 -37.73 28.36
N LEU A 164 -7.41 -37.33 29.29
CA LEU A 164 -6.47 -36.23 29.07
C LEU A 164 -5.51 -36.51 27.90
N LYS A 165 -5.06 -37.76 27.74
CA LYS A 165 -4.20 -38.16 26.61
C LYS A 165 -4.93 -38.06 25.26
N GLU A 166 -6.21 -38.43 25.20
CA GLU A 166 -7.02 -38.31 23.98
C GLU A 166 -7.33 -36.85 23.64
N VAL A 167 -7.75 -36.03 24.62
CA VAL A 167 -7.95 -34.59 24.44
C VAL A 167 -6.67 -33.92 23.93
N LEU A 168 -5.52 -34.24 24.53
CA LEU A 168 -4.21 -33.71 24.10
C LEU A 168 -3.86 -34.09 22.65
N ALA A 169 -4.16 -35.33 22.24
CA ALA A 169 -3.94 -35.78 20.87
C ALA A 169 -4.81 -35.00 19.87
N ARG A 170 -6.13 -34.90 20.12
CA ARG A 170 -7.05 -34.13 19.27
C ARG A 170 -6.71 -32.65 19.21
N THR A 171 -6.22 -32.08 20.31
CA THR A 171 -5.74 -30.69 20.37
C THR A 171 -4.55 -30.47 19.45
N LYS A 172 -3.56 -31.37 19.47
CA LYS A 172 -2.39 -31.29 18.58
C LYS A 172 -2.75 -31.53 17.11
N GLU A 173 -3.69 -32.42 16.82
CA GLU A 173 -4.26 -32.61 15.48
C GLU A 173 -4.96 -31.35 14.97
N TYR A 174 -5.79 -30.69 15.81
CA TYR A 174 -6.46 -29.43 15.50
C TYR A 174 -5.46 -28.30 15.23
N VAL A 175 -4.47 -28.12 16.11
CA VAL A 175 -3.40 -27.11 15.94
C VAL A 175 -2.61 -27.35 14.66
N ALA A 176 -2.26 -28.59 14.35
CA ALA A 176 -1.57 -28.94 13.10
C ALA A 176 -2.43 -28.72 11.85
N ALA A 177 -3.75 -28.94 11.93
CA ALA A 177 -4.68 -28.66 10.83
C ALA A 177 -4.85 -27.16 10.59
N GLY A 178 -4.96 -26.36 11.66
CA GLY A 178 -5.05 -24.91 11.57
C GLY A 178 -3.79 -24.26 10.98
N ARG A 179 -2.58 -24.79 11.29
CA ARG A 179 -1.33 -24.35 10.66
C ARG A 179 -1.34 -24.60 9.16
N ARG A 180 -1.60 -25.84 8.71
CA ARG A 180 -1.69 -26.19 7.28
C ARG A 180 -2.69 -25.33 6.50
N TYR A 181 -3.84 -25.03 7.07
CA TYR A 181 -4.82 -24.16 6.43
C TYR A 181 -4.28 -22.73 6.25
N GLY A 182 -3.57 -22.21 7.26
CA GLY A 182 -2.88 -20.92 7.19
C GLY A 182 -1.71 -20.89 6.20
N ASP A 183 -0.99 -22.01 6.02
CA ASP A 183 0.07 -22.13 5.03
C ASP A 183 -0.50 -21.98 3.59
N GLU A 184 -1.67 -22.57 3.32
CA GLU A 184 -2.42 -22.41 2.06
C GLU A 184 -3.00 -20.99 1.88
N GLU A 185 -3.52 -20.36 2.95
CA GLU A 185 -3.92 -18.94 2.94
C GLU A 185 -2.74 -18.02 2.56
N THR A 186 -1.54 -18.33 3.07
CA THR A 186 -0.31 -17.57 2.79
C THR A 186 0.10 -17.73 1.32
N ALA A 187 0.13 -18.96 0.79
CA ALA A 187 0.48 -19.24 -0.60
C ALA A 187 -0.48 -18.56 -1.60
N LEU A 188 -1.77 -18.49 -1.28
CA LEU A 188 -2.75 -17.73 -2.07
C LEU A 188 -2.44 -16.23 -2.07
N ALA A 189 -2.08 -15.66 -0.91
CA ALA A 189 -1.73 -14.25 -0.78
C ALA A 189 -0.44 -13.90 -1.56
N GLU A 190 0.56 -14.78 -1.58
CA GLU A 190 1.80 -14.61 -2.35
C GLU A 190 1.56 -14.62 -3.88
N GLU A 191 0.77 -15.58 -4.38
CA GLU A 191 0.47 -15.70 -5.82
C GLU A 191 -0.32 -14.47 -6.35
N ILE A 192 -1.20 -13.89 -5.53
CA ILE A 192 -1.91 -12.64 -5.83
C ILE A 192 -0.93 -11.49 -6.06
N VAL A 193 0.07 -11.33 -5.18
CA VAL A 193 1.10 -10.30 -5.31
C VAL A 193 2.04 -10.58 -6.48
N HIS A 194 2.40 -11.84 -6.74
CA HIS A 194 3.27 -12.21 -7.86
C HIS A 194 2.63 -11.85 -9.22
N ARG A 195 1.33 -12.06 -9.36
CA ARG A 195 0.59 -11.75 -10.62
C ARG A 195 0.20 -10.28 -10.78
N LYS A 196 0.40 -9.45 -9.76
CA LYS A 196 0.07 -8.01 -9.74
C LYS A 196 0.66 -7.19 -10.89
N TYR A 197 1.76 -7.64 -11.50
CA TYR A 197 2.44 -6.96 -12.61
C TYR A 197 2.34 -7.68 -13.96
N ALA A 198 1.45 -8.69 -14.08
CA ALA A 198 1.27 -9.45 -15.31
C ALA A 198 0.69 -8.58 -16.43
N ARG A 199 1.53 -8.19 -17.41
CA ARG A 199 1.21 -7.20 -18.47
C ARG A 199 -0.08 -7.48 -19.26
N ALA A 200 -0.58 -8.71 -19.26
CA ALA A 200 -1.84 -9.09 -19.90
C ALA A 200 -3.11 -8.53 -19.21
N LEU A 201 -3.02 -8.07 -17.94
CA LEU A 201 -4.15 -7.54 -17.17
C LEU A 201 -4.26 -6.00 -17.20
N PHE A 202 -3.21 -5.29 -17.64
CA PHE A 202 -3.03 -3.86 -17.31
C PHE A 202 -3.01 -2.90 -18.52
N THR A 203 -3.34 -3.34 -19.73
CA THR A 203 -3.41 -2.45 -20.90
C THR A 203 -4.70 -1.63 -20.98
N THR A 204 -5.77 -2.06 -20.30
CA THR A 204 -7.12 -1.47 -20.40
C THR A 204 -7.90 -1.70 -19.09
N SER A 205 -7.55 -0.99 -18.02
CA SER A 205 -8.34 -0.94 -16.79
C SER A 205 -9.41 0.16 -16.86
N CYS A 206 -10.66 -0.18 -16.57
CA CYS A 206 -11.75 0.78 -16.33
C CYS A 206 -11.37 1.74 -15.17
N PRO A 207 -11.19 3.05 -15.42
CA PRO A 207 -10.72 3.99 -14.39
C PRO A 207 -11.62 4.06 -13.16
N GLU A 208 -12.93 3.92 -13.35
CA GLU A 208 -13.98 3.98 -12.33
C GLU A 208 -13.83 2.85 -11.28
N LEU A 209 -13.25 1.71 -11.68
CA LEU A 209 -12.99 0.56 -10.80
C LEU A 209 -11.65 0.64 -10.06
N GLY A 210 -10.88 1.72 -10.26
CA GLY A 210 -9.55 1.89 -9.70
C GLY A 210 -8.51 0.95 -10.31
N SER A 211 -7.33 0.88 -9.69
CA SER A 211 -6.26 0.00 -10.18
C SER A 211 -6.46 -1.43 -9.69
N LEU A 212 -6.36 -2.41 -10.58
CA LEU A 212 -6.25 -3.83 -10.18
C LEU A 212 -5.04 -4.05 -9.24
N SER A 213 -4.00 -3.21 -9.30
CA SER A 213 -2.86 -3.25 -8.38
C SER A 213 -3.19 -2.85 -6.94
N SER A 214 -4.19 -1.99 -6.69
CA SER A 214 -4.65 -1.73 -5.32
C SER A 214 -5.57 -2.83 -4.84
N LEU A 215 -6.49 -3.33 -5.69
CA LEU A 215 -7.36 -4.45 -5.33
C LEU A 215 -6.58 -5.72 -4.94
N PHE A 216 -5.48 -6.03 -5.63
CA PHE A 216 -4.60 -7.15 -5.25
C PHE A 216 -3.85 -6.92 -3.92
N ASN A 217 -3.53 -5.68 -3.56
CA ASN A 217 -2.99 -5.37 -2.23
C ASN A 217 -4.05 -5.61 -1.14
N ASP A 218 -5.21 -4.98 -1.26
CA ASP A 218 -6.28 -5.07 -0.26
C ASP A 218 -6.63 -6.53 0.09
N VAL A 219 -6.69 -7.41 -0.91
CA VAL A 219 -6.93 -8.85 -0.71
C VAL A 219 -5.74 -9.55 -0.05
N HIS A 220 -4.51 -9.27 -0.47
CA HIS A 220 -3.29 -9.81 0.16
C HIS A 220 -3.18 -9.40 1.63
N ASP A 221 -3.37 -8.12 1.93
CA ASP A 221 -3.25 -7.55 3.28
C ASP A 221 -4.34 -8.13 4.20
N THR A 222 -5.58 -8.25 3.69
CA THR A 222 -6.71 -8.85 4.43
C THR A 222 -6.44 -10.32 4.77
N VAL A 223 -6.04 -11.14 3.79
CA VAL A 223 -5.74 -12.58 4.02
C VAL A 223 -4.57 -12.75 4.99
N THR A 224 -3.52 -11.95 4.83
CA THR A 224 -2.33 -11.98 5.70
C THR A 224 -2.66 -11.63 7.15
N GLN A 225 -3.55 -10.66 7.39
CA GLN A 225 -4.01 -10.31 8.75
C GLN A 225 -4.90 -11.39 9.37
N ILE A 226 -5.80 -12.02 8.60
CA ILE A 226 -6.62 -13.16 9.06
C ILE A 226 -5.71 -14.32 9.49
N GLN A 227 -4.69 -14.65 8.69
CA GLN A 227 -3.71 -15.69 8.99
C GLN A 227 -2.84 -15.32 10.21
N SER A 228 -2.37 -14.07 10.34
CA SER A 228 -1.65 -13.60 11.53
C SER A 228 -2.47 -13.80 12.82
N SER A 229 -3.75 -13.44 12.78
CA SER A 229 -4.72 -13.69 13.86
C SER A 229 -4.90 -15.19 14.16
N ARG A 230 -4.98 -16.02 13.12
CA ARG A 230 -5.07 -17.50 13.23
C ARG A 230 -3.84 -18.08 13.92
N VAL A 231 -2.64 -17.67 13.53
CA VAL A 231 -1.38 -18.14 14.14
C VAL A 231 -1.33 -17.82 15.64
N SER A 232 -1.72 -16.60 16.04
CA SER A 232 -1.80 -16.19 17.44
C SER A 232 -2.77 -17.05 18.27
N MET A 233 -3.97 -17.32 17.72
CA MET A 233 -4.96 -18.22 18.33
C MET A 233 -4.43 -19.64 18.52
N LEU A 234 -3.81 -20.22 17.49
CA LEU A 234 -3.29 -21.59 17.53
C LEU A 234 -2.10 -21.74 18.48
N LEU A 235 -1.24 -20.72 18.57
CA LEU A 235 -0.17 -20.67 19.58
C LEU A 235 -0.75 -20.57 21.00
N SER A 236 -1.80 -19.78 21.20
CA SER A 236 -2.47 -19.63 22.50
C SER A 236 -3.11 -20.94 22.96
N ILE A 237 -3.78 -21.67 22.06
CA ILE A 237 -4.36 -22.99 22.34
C ILE A 237 -3.28 -24.02 22.70
N ASP A 238 -2.18 -24.06 21.93
CA ASP A 238 -1.11 -25.04 22.16
C ASP A 238 -0.34 -24.73 23.47
N ALA A 239 -0.09 -23.45 23.76
CA ALA A 239 0.54 -23.04 25.00
C ALA A 239 -0.34 -23.29 26.24
N LEU A 240 -1.60 -22.82 26.22
CA LEU A 240 -2.45 -22.82 27.41
C LEU A 240 -3.17 -24.15 27.66
N MET A 241 -3.35 -25.00 26.63
CA MET A 241 -4.01 -26.30 26.78
C MET A 241 -3.06 -27.49 26.57
N SER A 242 -2.27 -27.54 25.49
CA SER A 242 -1.38 -28.70 25.27
C SER A 242 -0.32 -28.81 26.37
N GLN A 243 0.28 -27.70 26.81
CA GLN A 243 1.31 -27.74 27.85
C GLN A 243 0.71 -28.03 29.23
N ALA A 244 -0.40 -27.39 29.59
CA ALA A 244 -1.07 -27.60 30.88
C ALA A 244 -1.53 -29.05 31.08
N ILE A 245 -2.16 -29.66 30.07
CA ILE A 245 -2.57 -31.07 30.10
C ILE A 245 -1.36 -32.01 30.17
N SER A 246 -0.29 -31.71 29.41
CA SER A 246 0.93 -32.52 29.45
C SER A 246 1.59 -32.49 30.84
N ALA A 247 1.77 -31.28 31.41
CA ALA A 247 2.38 -31.09 32.73
C ALA A 247 1.60 -31.81 33.83
N PHE A 248 0.27 -31.65 33.91
CA PHE A 248 -0.54 -32.35 34.92
C PHE A 248 -0.49 -33.88 34.77
N SER A 249 -0.44 -34.38 33.53
CA SER A 249 -0.41 -35.83 33.25
C SER A 249 0.94 -36.47 33.56
N GLU A 250 2.05 -35.78 33.27
CA GLU A 250 3.41 -36.30 33.46
C GLU A 250 3.99 -36.03 34.85
N GLN A 251 3.52 -34.98 35.55
CA GLN A 251 3.93 -34.63 36.91
C GLN A 251 2.93 -35.16 37.95
N GLU A 252 1.76 -34.53 38.09
CA GLU A 252 0.88 -34.75 39.26
C GLU A 252 0.25 -36.15 39.25
N LEU A 253 -0.21 -36.64 38.09
CA LEU A 253 -0.71 -38.02 37.98
C LEU A 253 0.39 -39.08 38.15
N ARG A 254 1.66 -38.74 37.92
CA ARG A 254 2.80 -39.64 38.11
C ARG A 254 3.19 -39.73 39.59
N GLU A 255 3.34 -38.59 40.25
CA GLU A 255 3.63 -38.48 41.68
C GLU A 255 2.62 -39.27 42.52
N ALA A 256 1.32 -39.16 42.21
CA ALA A 256 0.27 -39.98 42.84
C ALA A 256 0.50 -41.50 42.68
N THR A 257 1.05 -41.93 41.53
CA THR A 257 1.33 -43.34 41.24
C THR A 257 2.57 -43.82 42.01
N ASP A 258 3.56 -42.95 42.23
CA ASP A 258 4.82 -43.28 42.88
C ASP A 258 4.70 -43.22 44.42
N LEU A 259 3.99 -42.24 44.98
CA LEU A 259 3.58 -42.24 46.40
C LEU A 259 2.80 -43.51 46.78
N ARG A 260 1.90 -43.96 45.90
CA ARG A 260 1.10 -45.18 46.09
C ARG A 260 1.95 -46.46 46.16
N LYS A 261 3.02 -46.55 45.37
CA LYS A 261 3.99 -47.66 45.44
C LYS A 261 4.72 -47.67 46.78
N GLU A 262 5.14 -46.50 47.27
CA GLU A 262 5.86 -46.40 48.54
C GLU A 262 4.96 -46.73 49.74
N VAL A 263 3.68 -46.32 49.73
CA VAL A 263 2.70 -46.75 50.75
C VAL A 263 2.51 -48.27 50.75
N GLY A 264 2.39 -48.90 49.58
CA GLY A 264 2.32 -50.36 49.47
C GLY A 264 3.57 -51.05 50.01
N ARG A 265 4.76 -50.58 49.60
CA ARG A 265 6.05 -51.10 50.06
C ARG A 265 6.24 -50.98 51.58
N LEU A 266 5.74 -49.88 52.18
CA LEU A 266 5.76 -49.67 53.62
C LEU A 266 4.71 -50.49 54.37
N ALA A 267 3.56 -50.79 53.75
CA ALA A 267 2.57 -51.72 54.29
C ALA A 267 3.16 -53.14 54.37
N ASP A 268 3.80 -53.63 53.29
CA ASP A 268 4.48 -54.93 53.26
C ASP A 268 5.60 -55.01 54.32
N GLU A 269 6.40 -53.95 54.48
CA GLU A 269 7.46 -53.84 55.50
C GLU A 269 6.87 -53.95 56.92
N TYR A 270 5.76 -53.26 57.19
CA TYR A 270 5.05 -53.27 58.47
C TYR A 270 4.36 -54.62 58.76
N GLU A 271 3.57 -55.17 57.83
CA GLU A 271 2.85 -56.44 58.00
C GLU A 271 3.83 -57.62 58.19
N ALA A 272 4.95 -57.63 57.46
CA ALA A 272 6.00 -58.64 57.61
C ALA A 272 6.76 -58.54 58.94
N LEU A 273 6.93 -57.34 59.51
CA LEU A 273 7.51 -57.17 60.86
C LEU A 273 6.49 -57.52 61.96
N LEU A 274 5.22 -57.14 61.78
CA LEU A 274 4.14 -57.45 62.72
C LEU A 274 3.93 -58.96 62.87
N SER A 275 3.94 -59.70 61.75
CA SER A 275 3.82 -61.16 61.77
C SER A 275 4.99 -61.84 62.50
N LYS A 276 6.24 -61.34 62.32
CA LYS A 276 7.41 -61.80 63.08
C LYS A 276 7.30 -61.52 64.58
N LEU A 277 6.56 -60.48 64.99
CA LEU A 277 6.31 -60.17 66.40
C LEU A 277 5.21 -61.05 66.99
N LEU A 278 4.10 -61.22 66.28
CA LEU A 278 2.96 -62.05 66.69
C LEU A 278 3.30 -63.55 66.76
N ALA A 279 4.27 -64.02 65.96
CA ALA A 279 4.77 -65.39 65.99
C ALA A 279 5.60 -65.75 67.25
N LYS A 280 5.92 -64.78 68.13
CA LYS A 280 6.69 -65.05 69.36
C LYS A 280 5.75 -65.50 70.50
N PRO A 281 6.00 -66.65 71.16
CA PRO A 281 5.20 -67.09 72.31
C PRO A 281 5.21 -66.06 73.45
N ARG A 282 4.03 -65.83 74.05
CA ARG A 282 3.93 -65.02 75.29
C ARG A 282 4.52 -65.81 76.47
N PRO A 283 5.34 -65.20 77.34
CA PRO A 283 5.78 -65.84 78.58
C PRO A 283 4.59 -66.00 79.53
N SER A 284 4.42 -67.21 80.08
CA SER A 284 3.37 -67.54 81.04
C SER A 284 3.74 -67.08 82.46
N ASN A 285 3.35 -65.86 82.83
CA ASN A 285 3.41 -65.39 84.22
C ASN A 285 2.02 -65.49 84.87
N GLY A 286 2.01 -65.86 86.16
CA GLY A 286 0.82 -66.29 86.90
C GLY A 286 -0.07 -65.16 87.43
N SER A 287 -1.14 -65.59 88.10
CA SER A 287 -2.20 -64.73 88.63
C SER A 287 -1.77 -63.90 89.85
N THR A 288 -2.04 -62.60 89.80
CA THR A 288 -2.35 -61.76 90.98
C THR A 288 -3.43 -60.75 90.59
N ALA A 289 -4.59 -60.80 91.26
CA ALA A 289 -5.65 -59.81 91.10
C ALA A 289 -5.48 -58.68 92.13
N LEU A 290 -5.74 -57.42 91.74
CA LEU A 290 -5.94 -56.32 92.68
C LEU A 290 -6.66 -55.12 92.01
N ALA A 291 -7.75 -54.67 92.65
CA ALA A 291 -8.46 -53.40 92.48
C ALA A 291 -9.03 -53.03 91.08
N ALA A 292 -10.11 -52.25 91.09
CA ALA A 292 -10.78 -51.73 89.90
C ALA A 292 -10.80 -50.19 89.91
N SER A 293 -10.40 -49.57 88.80
CA SER A 293 -10.70 -48.19 88.40
C SER A 293 -10.52 -48.07 86.88
N ASP A 294 -11.24 -47.13 86.27
CA ASP A 294 -10.96 -46.52 84.95
C ASP A 294 -10.61 -47.41 83.76
N LEU A 295 -11.62 -47.81 82.96
CA LEU A 295 -11.49 -47.91 81.48
C LEU A 295 -12.83 -48.04 80.70
N THR A 296 -13.83 -47.19 81.01
CA THR A 296 -14.97 -46.99 80.10
C THR A 296 -14.66 -45.88 79.08
N ASN A 297 -14.03 -46.24 77.96
CA ASN A 297 -14.12 -45.50 76.69
C ASN A 297 -13.42 -46.25 75.53
N ILE A 298 -14.20 -46.99 74.73
CA ILE A 298 -14.00 -47.41 73.33
C ILE A 298 -15.28 -48.15 72.93
N LEU A 299 -15.68 -48.09 71.63
CA LEU A 299 -16.98 -48.52 71.09
C LEU A 299 -18.19 -47.63 71.45
N GLY A 300 -18.22 -46.42 70.88
CA GLY A 300 -19.39 -45.53 70.86
C GLY A 300 -20.03 -45.44 69.48
N GLY A 301 -20.73 -46.49 69.03
CA GLY A 301 -21.54 -46.45 67.81
C GLY A 301 -22.92 -45.84 68.10
N VAL A 302 -23.31 -44.76 67.40
CA VAL A 302 -24.58 -44.07 67.62
C VAL A 302 -25.41 -43.99 66.35
N THR A 303 -26.53 -44.70 66.33
CA THR A 303 -27.65 -44.48 65.41
C THR A 303 -28.66 -43.53 66.04
N THR A 304 -29.08 -42.46 65.35
CA THR A 304 -30.48 -42.04 65.09
C THR A 304 -30.62 -40.58 64.64
N THR A 305 -31.73 -40.32 63.96
CA THR A 305 -32.27 -39.04 63.47
C THR A 305 -33.64 -38.79 64.14
N PRO A 306 -34.36 -37.67 63.89
CA PRO A 306 -33.98 -36.24 63.85
C PRO A 306 -34.98 -35.34 64.63
N GLY A 307 -34.83 -34.00 64.58
CA GLY A 307 -35.99 -33.09 64.64
C GLY A 307 -35.84 -31.74 65.38
N GLY A 308 -36.59 -30.73 64.89
CA GLY A 308 -37.05 -29.50 65.58
C GLY A 308 -35.98 -28.51 66.11
N SER A 309 -35.77 -27.26 65.66
CA SER A 309 -36.57 -26.15 65.10
C SER A 309 -36.97 -25.04 66.10
N SER A 310 -36.63 -23.78 65.74
CA SER A 310 -37.35 -22.52 66.03
C SER A 310 -37.09 -21.73 67.33
N GLY A 311 -36.38 -20.60 67.17
CA GLY A 311 -36.61 -19.32 67.86
C GLY A 311 -35.91 -19.05 69.21
N LEU A 312 -35.88 -17.81 69.72
CA LEU A 312 -36.22 -16.48 69.17
C LEU A 312 -35.72 -15.38 70.13
N ILE A 313 -35.26 -14.21 69.62
CA ILE A 313 -35.15 -12.90 70.37
C ILE A 313 -34.04 -12.89 71.47
N ALA A 314 -33.29 -11.83 71.83
CA ALA A 314 -33.37 -10.36 71.60
C ALA A 314 -32.00 -9.62 71.51
N SER A 315 -32.06 -8.34 71.12
CA SER A 315 -31.31 -7.11 71.56
C SER A 315 -30.25 -7.16 72.69
N ALA A 316 -29.31 -6.21 72.84
CA ALA A 316 -28.81 -5.08 72.01
C ALA A 316 -27.55 -4.43 72.66
N GLY A 317 -26.96 -3.40 72.04
CA GLY A 317 -25.74 -2.69 72.48
C GLY A 317 -24.51 -3.14 71.67
N ALA A 318 -23.70 -2.30 70.99
CA ALA A 318 -23.32 -0.89 71.19
C ALA A 318 -22.54 -0.68 72.51
N SER A 319 -21.38 -0.02 72.54
CA SER A 319 -20.85 1.01 71.62
C SER A 319 -19.31 1.05 71.58
N THR A 320 -18.74 1.75 70.58
CA THR A 320 -17.48 2.57 70.63
C THR A 320 -16.12 1.91 71.02
N SER A 321 -14.96 2.29 70.48
CA SER A 321 -14.58 3.09 69.28
C SER A 321 -13.04 3.17 69.18
N SER A 322 -12.47 3.21 67.96
CA SER A 322 -11.16 3.83 67.57
C SER A 322 -9.88 3.50 68.40
N VAL A 323 -8.73 3.18 67.79
CA VAL A 323 -7.83 4.04 66.98
C VAL A 323 -6.81 3.07 66.32
N ASN A 324 -6.64 2.98 64.99
CA ASN A 324 -5.86 3.84 64.07
C ASN A 324 -4.36 4.00 64.44
N VAL A 325 -3.34 4.11 63.57
CA VAL A 325 -3.12 3.93 62.11
C VAL A 325 -1.58 3.77 61.92
N VAL A 326 -1.04 3.76 60.69
CA VAL A 326 0.41 3.81 60.29
C VAL A 326 1.09 2.43 60.18
N SER A 327 1.80 2.06 59.08
CA SER A 327 1.77 2.52 57.67
C SER A 327 2.39 1.46 56.74
N SER A 328 2.04 1.50 55.45
CA SER A 328 2.72 0.78 54.33
C SER A 328 3.80 1.71 53.69
N PRO A 329 4.40 1.45 52.50
CA PRO A 329 4.51 0.21 51.69
C PRO A 329 5.95 -0.09 51.17
N ALA A 330 6.18 -1.24 50.53
CA ALA A 330 7.16 -1.42 49.43
C ALA A 330 6.94 -2.75 48.68
N PHE A 331 7.40 -2.84 47.41
CA PHE A 331 7.31 -4.03 46.55
C PHE A 331 8.43 -5.06 46.82
N GLY A 332 8.17 -6.31 46.45
CA GLY A 332 9.21 -7.35 46.33
C GLY A 332 8.69 -8.62 45.64
N ASN A 333 9.19 -8.93 44.45
CA ASN A 333 8.95 -10.22 43.80
C ASN A 333 9.63 -11.34 44.60
N VAL A 334 8.88 -12.37 44.99
CA VAL A 334 9.45 -13.59 45.59
C VAL A 334 9.54 -14.67 44.52
N SER A 335 10.72 -14.81 43.92
CA SER A 335 11.08 -16.02 43.16
C SER A 335 11.20 -17.19 44.14
N VAL A 336 10.25 -18.13 44.10
CA VAL A 336 10.33 -19.36 44.90
C VAL A 336 11.42 -20.25 44.29
N THR A 337 12.55 -20.36 44.98
CA THR A 337 13.67 -21.24 44.57
C THR A 337 13.26 -22.71 44.64
N SER A 338 13.23 -23.37 43.49
CA SER A 338 12.97 -24.80 43.37
C SER A 338 14.15 -25.62 43.89
N THR A 339 14.00 -26.20 45.09
CA THR A 339 14.95 -27.20 45.59
C THR A 339 14.65 -28.54 44.93
N SER A 340 15.27 -28.79 43.79
CA SER A 340 15.16 -30.07 43.08
C SER A 340 15.95 -31.16 43.80
N VAL A 341 15.27 -32.24 44.20
CA VAL A 341 15.92 -33.48 44.64
C VAL A 341 15.78 -34.48 43.51
N SER A 342 16.83 -34.59 42.69
CA SER A 342 16.88 -35.51 41.55
C SER A 342 17.36 -36.90 41.98
N SER A 343 16.50 -37.91 41.83
CA SER A 343 16.90 -39.31 41.97
C SER A 343 17.71 -39.77 40.75
N THR A 344 18.92 -40.30 40.97
CA THR A 344 19.65 -41.08 39.95
C THR A 344 20.29 -42.33 40.57
N ASP A 345 19.75 -43.47 40.14
CA ASP A 345 20.40 -44.76 39.89
C ASP A 345 21.16 -45.54 40.97
N VAL A 346 20.88 -46.85 40.93
CA VAL A 346 21.51 -47.94 41.65
C VAL A 346 22.44 -48.67 40.67
N TYR A 347 23.64 -49.10 41.08
CA TYR A 347 24.08 -50.51 40.92
C TYR A 347 25.44 -50.84 41.57
N SER A 348 25.57 -52.12 41.93
CA SER A 348 26.81 -52.92 41.99
C SER A 348 27.83 -52.68 43.13
N ASN A 349 27.57 -53.39 44.23
CA ASN A 349 28.42 -54.48 44.75
C ASN A 349 29.86 -54.17 45.21
N GLY A 350 30.14 -54.39 46.51
CA GLY A 350 31.49 -54.39 47.08
C GLY A 350 31.52 -54.84 48.54
N SER A 351 31.91 -56.08 48.80
CA SER A 351 32.01 -56.63 50.16
C SER A 351 33.31 -56.21 50.86
N SER A 352 33.23 -55.69 52.09
CA SER A 352 34.38 -55.63 53.00
C SER A 352 33.92 -55.71 54.47
N ASN A 353 34.65 -56.48 55.28
CA ASN A 353 34.41 -56.60 56.72
C ASN A 353 35.09 -55.46 57.49
N SER A 354 34.42 -54.91 58.50
CA SER A 354 35.08 -54.24 59.63
C SER A 354 34.29 -54.45 60.93
N SER A 355 34.84 -55.22 61.86
CA SER A 355 34.13 -55.71 63.05
C SER A 355 34.67 -55.11 64.36
N SER A 356 33.89 -54.27 65.03
CA SER A 356 33.98 -53.95 66.47
C SER A 356 32.74 -53.09 66.84
N ALA A 357 31.85 -53.48 67.76
CA ALA A 357 32.02 -53.59 69.21
C ALA A 357 32.28 -52.21 69.88
N ALA A 358 31.55 -51.79 70.92
CA ALA A 358 30.49 -52.44 71.69
C ALA A 358 29.46 -51.42 72.26
N GLY A 359 28.29 -51.89 72.72
CA GLY A 359 27.24 -51.02 73.28
C GLY A 359 25.87 -51.67 73.52
N ARG A 360 25.80 -52.99 73.76
CA ARG A 360 24.52 -53.70 73.90
C ARG A 360 23.89 -53.53 75.29
N SER A 361 22.99 -52.57 75.45
CA SER A 361 21.98 -52.62 76.52
C SER A 361 20.97 -53.74 76.20
N SER A 362 21.19 -54.95 76.72
CA SER A 362 20.41 -56.14 76.39
C SER A 362 19.01 -56.15 77.06
N GLY A 363 18.08 -55.40 76.48
CA GLY A 363 16.66 -55.77 76.58
C GLY A 363 16.41 -57.14 75.91
N PRO A 364 15.38 -57.89 76.30
CA PRO A 364 15.05 -59.16 75.66
C PRO A 364 14.75 -58.95 74.16
N PRO A 365 14.98 -59.97 73.29
CA PRO A 365 14.84 -59.86 71.83
C PRO A 365 13.39 -59.66 71.34
N THR A 366 12.43 -59.48 72.24
CA THR A 366 11.10 -58.93 71.92
C THR A 366 11.18 -57.40 71.79
N LYS A 367 11.80 -56.69 72.75
CA LYS A 367 11.86 -55.21 72.84
C LYS A 367 12.61 -54.50 71.69
N SER A 368 13.44 -55.22 70.94
CA SER A 368 14.00 -54.68 69.67
C SER A 368 12.92 -54.71 68.58
N LEU A 369 12.34 -55.89 68.34
CA LEU A 369 11.30 -56.07 67.32
C LEU A 369 10.02 -55.26 67.61
N GLU A 370 9.67 -55.06 68.88
CA GLU A 370 8.59 -54.14 69.30
C GLU A 370 8.84 -52.70 68.81
N ARG A 371 10.09 -52.22 68.86
CA ARG A 371 10.50 -50.89 68.36
C ARG A 371 10.55 -50.86 66.84
N GLU A 372 11.07 -51.92 66.21
CA GLU A 372 11.13 -52.05 64.75
C GLU A 372 9.72 -52.04 64.14
N VAL A 373 8.76 -52.76 64.73
CA VAL A 373 7.33 -52.73 64.35
C VAL A 373 6.71 -51.35 64.57
N ALA A 374 6.98 -50.70 65.71
CA ALA A 374 6.47 -49.35 65.99
C ALA A 374 7.02 -48.31 64.99
N GLN A 375 8.29 -48.42 64.61
CA GLN A 375 8.92 -47.53 63.62
C GLN A 375 8.43 -47.81 62.21
N ALA A 376 8.21 -49.07 61.82
CA ALA A 376 7.59 -49.42 60.54
C ALA A 376 6.15 -48.89 60.44
N ARG A 377 5.34 -49.05 61.51
CA ARG A 377 3.99 -48.47 61.59
C ARG A 377 4.03 -46.95 61.44
N LEU A 378 4.96 -46.27 62.11
CA LEU A 378 5.10 -44.81 62.00
C LEU A 378 5.38 -44.37 60.56
N LYS A 379 6.30 -45.03 59.84
CA LYS A 379 6.54 -44.74 58.42
C LYS A 379 5.29 -44.96 57.57
N PHE A 380 4.63 -46.11 57.74
CA PHE A 380 3.44 -46.49 56.98
C PHE A 380 2.27 -45.51 57.16
N GLU A 381 1.91 -45.18 58.40
CA GLU A 381 0.78 -44.29 58.69
C GLU A 381 1.05 -42.85 58.21
N LEU A 382 2.30 -42.36 58.28
CA LEU A 382 2.69 -41.06 57.74
C LEU A 382 2.62 -41.05 56.20
N ALA A 383 3.21 -42.04 55.52
CA ALA A 383 3.12 -42.14 54.06
C ALA A 383 1.67 -42.28 53.58
N ARG A 384 0.83 -43.04 54.31
CA ARG A 384 -0.61 -43.17 54.05
C ARG A 384 -1.34 -41.84 54.22
N PHE A 385 -0.99 -41.04 55.23
CA PHE A 385 -1.53 -39.68 55.41
C PHE A 385 -1.13 -38.75 54.26
N ASP A 386 0.15 -38.72 53.88
CA ASP A 386 0.62 -37.87 52.78
C ASP A 386 0.03 -38.29 51.42
N LEU A 387 -0.18 -39.59 51.16
CA LEU A 387 -0.93 -40.06 49.99
C LEU A 387 -2.38 -39.56 50.01
N VAL A 388 -3.11 -39.71 51.12
CA VAL A 388 -4.50 -39.22 51.24
C VAL A 388 -4.57 -37.70 51.05
N ARG A 389 -3.63 -36.95 51.65
CA ARG A 389 -3.49 -35.50 51.47
C ARG A 389 -3.23 -35.13 50.01
N TYR A 390 -2.34 -35.85 49.33
CA TYR A 390 -1.97 -35.58 47.95
C TYR A 390 -3.11 -35.91 46.97
N LEU A 391 -3.81 -37.04 47.15
CA LEU A 391 -4.97 -37.41 46.34
C LEU A 391 -6.14 -36.41 46.50
N ASN A 392 -6.39 -35.91 47.72
CA ASN A 392 -7.37 -34.84 47.95
C ASN A 392 -6.98 -33.52 47.26
N ARG A 393 -5.69 -33.13 47.27
CA ARG A 393 -5.18 -32.00 46.48
C ARG A 393 -5.41 -32.23 44.98
N LEU A 394 -5.09 -33.41 44.47
CA LEU A 394 -5.20 -33.75 43.05
C LEU A 394 -6.66 -33.79 42.60
N ASP A 395 -7.59 -34.22 43.46
CA ASP A 395 -9.03 -34.12 43.24
C ASP A 395 -9.52 -32.68 43.03
N CYS A 396 -8.91 -31.71 43.74
CA CYS A 396 -9.15 -30.29 43.52
C CYS A 396 -8.56 -29.84 42.17
N GLN A 397 -7.29 -30.15 41.91
CA GLN A 397 -6.59 -29.68 40.71
C GLN A 397 -7.23 -30.18 39.41
N LYS A 398 -7.68 -31.44 39.34
CA LYS A 398 -8.36 -31.98 38.13
C LYS A 398 -9.66 -31.25 37.80
N LYS A 399 -10.34 -30.65 38.79
CA LYS A 399 -11.57 -29.87 38.60
C LYS A 399 -11.29 -28.50 37.99
N PHE A 400 -10.15 -27.89 38.29
CA PHE A 400 -9.77 -26.58 37.75
C PHE A 400 -9.11 -26.72 36.37
N LEU A 401 -8.18 -27.67 36.19
CA LEU A 401 -7.39 -27.86 34.96
C LEU A 401 -8.23 -27.81 33.68
N LEU A 402 -9.30 -28.62 33.59
CA LEU A 402 -10.12 -28.70 32.38
C LEU A 402 -10.92 -27.41 32.16
N VAL A 403 -11.39 -26.76 33.23
CA VAL A 403 -12.11 -25.47 33.14
C VAL A 403 -11.17 -24.39 32.65
N GLU A 404 -9.95 -24.30 33.19
CA GLU A 404 -8.92 -23.35 32.77
C GLU A 404 -8.52 -23.58 31.30
N CYS A 405 -8.27 -24.83 30.90
CA CYS A 405 -7.93 -25.22 29.54
C CYS A 405 -9.03 -24.84 28.53
N PHE A 406 -10.29 -25.22 28.78
CA PHE A 406 -11.40 -24.92 27.86
C PHE A 406 -11.73 -23.42 27.83
N ASN A 407 -11.65 -22.73 28.96
CA ASN A 407 -11.86 -21.28 29.01
C ASN A 407 -10.76 -20.52 28.23
N ALA A 408 -9.50 -20.94 28.34
CA ALA A 408 -8.41 -20.40 27.54
C ALA A 408 -8.59 -20.62 26.03
N MET A 409 -9.05 -21.81 25.62
CA MET A 409 -9.41 -22.08 24.22
C MET A 409 -10.57 -21.18 23.74
N LEU A 410 -11.62 -20.99 24.55
CA LEU A 410 -12.74 -20.11 24.20
C LEU A 410 -12.30 -18.64 24.06
N TYR A 411 -11.41 -18.14 24.93
CA TYR A 411 -10.83 -16.80 24.78
C TYR A 411 -9.93 -16.67 23.53
N ALA A 412 -9.17 -17.71 23.17
CA ALA A 412 -8.38 -17.71 21.94
C ALA A 412 -9.28 -17.64 20.69
N PHE A 413 -10.38 -18.40 20.66
CA PHE A 413 -11.39 -18.31 19.60
C PHE A 413 -12.04 -16.92 19.55
N LEU A 414 -12.47 -16.38 20.70
CA LEU A 414 -13.09 -15.07 20.79
C LEU A 414 -12.16 -13.97 20.26
N GLY A 415 -10.88 -13.98 20.63
CA GLY A 415 -9.88 -13.04 20.14
C GLY A 415 -9.69 -13.14 18.61
N HIS A 416 -9.61 -14.36 18.07
CA HIS A 416 -9.48 -14.56 16.62
C HIS A 416 -10.69 -14.02 15.85
N PHE A 417 -11.91 -14.42 16.24
CA PHE A 417 -13.12 -14.00 15.54
C PHE A 417 -13.41 -12.51 15.71
N HIS A 418 -13.10 -11.91 16.87
CA HIS A 418 -13.19 -10.46 17.05
C HIS A 418 -12.21 -9.71 16.13
N ALA A 419 -10.94 -10.14 16.06
CA ALA A 419 -9.97 -9.51 15.17
C ALA A 419 -10.36 -9.63 13.68
N CYS A 420 -10.88 -10.79 13.26
CA CYS A 420 -11.37 -10.98 11.90
C CYS A 420 -12.63 -10.15 11.61
N LEU A 421 -13.54 -9.99 12.59
CA LEU A 421 -14.75 -9.19 12.44
C LEU A 421 -14.44 -7.70 12.28
N GLU A 422 -13.57 -7.12 13.10
CA GLU A 422 -13.19 -5.71 12.97
C GLU A 422 -12.42 -5.44 11.66
N LEU A 423 -11.59 -6.38 11.20
CA LEU A 423 -10.96 -6.32 9.89
C LEU A 423 -11.99 -6.31 8.76
N VAL A 424 -12.94 -7.27 8.75
CA VAL A 424 -13.99 -7.33 7.72
C VAL A 424 -14.84 -6.05 7.72
N LYS A 425 -15.24 -5.54 8.88
CA LYS A 425 -15.96 -4.25 9.02
C LYS A 425 -15.18 -3.07 8.42
N SER A 426 -13.85 -3.04 8.57
CA SER A 426 -13.03 -1.94 8.04
C SER A 426 -12.91 -1.95 6.51
N VAL A 427 -12.96 -3.14 5.90
CA VAL A 427 -12.83 -3.34 4.44
C VAL A 427 -14.20 -3.31 3.73
N GLU A 428 -15.29 -3.63 4.43
CA GLU A 428 -16.65 -3.70 3.87
C GLU A 428 -17.11 -2.44 3.10
N PRO A 429 -16.94 -1.18 3.59
CA PRO A 429 -17.42 -0.01 2.88
C PRO A 429 -16.78 0.16 1.48
N ALA A 430 -15.48 -0.13 1.39
CA ALA A 430 -14.75 -0.08 0.12
C ALA A 430 -15.18 -1.21 -0.83
N LEU A 431 -15.52 -2.40 -0.31
CA LEU A 431 -16.08 -3.49 -1.11
C LEU A 431 -17.48 -3.15 -1.66
N ARG A 432 -18.36 -2.56 -0.85
CA ARG A 432 -19.69 -2.10 -1.29
C ARG A 432 -19.59 -1.06 -2.41
N GLN A 433 -18.77 -0.01 -2.21
CA GLN A 433 -18.55 1.04 -3.21
C GLN A 433 -18.02 0.48 -4.54
N ARG A 434 -17.05 -0.45 -4.50
CA ARG A 434 -16.52 -1.10 -5.72
C ARG A 434 -17.55 -1.99 -6.41
N GLN A 435 -18.41 -2.66 -5.65
CA GLN A 435 -19.50 -3.47 -6.20
C GLN A 435 -20.53 -2.60 -6.93
N GLU A 436 -20.88 -1.42 -6.42
CA GLU A 436 -21.75 -0.45 -7.10
C GLU A 436 -21.12 0.04 -8.42
N LEU A 437 -19.86 0.49 -8.37
CA LEU A 437 -19.09 0.93 -9.54
C LEU A 437 -18.96 -0.20 -10.60
N LEU A 438 -18.85 -1.45 -10.16
CA LEU A 438 -18.83 -2.62 -11.05
C LEU A 438 -20.17 -2.85 -11.76
N GLN A 439 -21.32 -2.54 -11.14
CA GLN A 439 -22.62 -2.64 -11.81
C GLN A 439 -22.87 -1.49 -12.79
N LEU A 440 -22.35 -0.29 -12.49
CA LEU A 440 -22.37 0.84 -13.43
C LEU A 440 -21.52 0.52 -14.67
N ALA A 441 -20.24 0.22 -14.50
CA ALA A 441 -19.34 -0.09 -15.60
C ALA A 441 -19.85 -1.25 -16.48
N LYS A 442 -20.48 -2.28 -15.89
CA LYS A 442 -21.14 -3.36 -16.66
C LYS A 442 -22.28 -2.87 -17.54
N ARG A 443 -23.13 -1.96 -17.04
CA ARG A 443 -24.21 -1.35 -17.83
C ARG A 443 -23.64 -0.55 -18.99
N ASP A 444 -22.61 0.24 -18.73
CA ASP A 444 -21.95 1.07 -19.74
C ASP A 444 -21.32 0.20 -20.84
N PHE A 445 -20.65 -0.90 -20.48
CA PHE A 445 -20.16 -1.90 -21.45
C PHE A 445 -21.27 -2.57 -22.26
N GLU A 446 -22.45 -2.82 -21.67
CA GLU A 446 -23.59 -3.32 -22.44
C GLU A 446 -24.17 -2.27 -23.40
N ASP A 447 -24.19 -0.98 -23.03
CA ASP A 447 -24.65 0.10 -23.91
C ASP A 447 -23.66 0.38 -25.05
N ASP A 448 -22.35 0.28 -24.80
CA ASP A 448 -21.32 0.26 -25.84
C ASP A 448 -21.53 -0.93 -26.81
N ASP A 449 -21.76 -2.13 -26.29
CA ASP A 449 -22.02 -3.34 -27.09
C ASP A 449 -23.38 -3.27 -27.84
N ARG A 450 -24.38 -2.56 -27.30
CA ARG A 450 -25.61 -2.19 -28.03
C ARG A 450 -25.29 -1.21 -29.17
N MET A 451 -24.52 -0.16 -28.90
CA MET A 451 -24.08 0.84 -29.89
C MET A 451 -23.28 0.20 -31.04
N TRP A 452 -22.28 -0.64 -30.73
CA TRP A 452 -21.43 -1.26 -31.75
C TRP A 452 -22.20 -2.23 -32.65
N ARG A 453 -23.22 -2.94 -32.12
CA ARG A 453 -24.16 -3.71 -32.97
C ARG A 453 -24.94 -2.80 -33.93
N ALA A 454 -25.54 -1.71 -33.42
CA ALA A 454 -26.29 -0.78 -34.24
C ALA A 454 -25.43 -0.11 -35.34
N GLN A 455 -24.19 0.30 -35.00
CA GLN A 455 -23.24 0.83 -35.98
C GLN A 455 -22.87 -0.21 -37.06
N ARG A 456 -22.65 -1.47 -36.68
CA ARG A 456 -22.39 -2.57 -37.62
C ARG A 456 -23.56 -2.81 -38.57
N GLU A 457 -24.79 -2.75 -38.07
CA GLU A 457 -26.00 -2.90 -38.89
C GLU A 457 -26.21 -1.73 -39.84
N ALA A 458 -26.00 -0.49 -39.39
CA ALA A 458 -26.03 0.70 -40.24
C ALA A 458 -24.96 0.66 -41.35
N LEU A 459 -23.73 0.23 -41.02
CA LEU A 459 -22.66 0.04 -42.00
C LEU A 459 -23.02 -1.06 -43.02
N ALA A 460 -23.59 -2.18 -42.57
CA ALA A 460 -24.03 -3.27 -43.44
C ALA A 460 -25.21 -2.87 -44.34
N ALA A 461 -26.10 -1.97 -43.88
CA ALA A 461 -27.16 -1.40 -44.70
C ALA A 461 -26.60 -0.49 -45.79
N ARG A 462 -25.68 0.43 -45.45
CA ARG A 462 -25.02 1.31 -46.43
C ARG A 462 -24.28 0.51 -47.51
N LEU A 463 -23.44 -0.45 -47.11
CA LEU A 463 -22.65 -1.25 -48.05
C LEU A 463 -23.49 -2.13 -48.99
N ARG A 464 -24.74 -2.46 -48.64
CA ARG A 464 -25.70 -3.11 -49.56
C ARG A 464 -26.19 -2.14 -50.62
N LEU A 465 -26.57 -0.93 -50.23
CA LEU A 465 -26.98 0.14 -51.16
C LEU A 465 -25.82 0.54 -52.10
N ASP A 466 -24.59 0.59 -51.58
CA ASP A 466 -23.39 0.85 -52.38
C ASP A 466 -23.17 -0.26 -53.44
N ALA A 467 -23.37 -1.53 -53.06
CA ALA A 467 -23.25 -2.67 -53.99
C ALA A 467 -24.38 -2.70 -55.05
N GLU A 468 -25.61 -2.37 -54.66
CA GLU A 468 -26.78 -2.33 -55.55
C GLU A 468 -26.72 -1.14 -56.53
N SER A 469 -26.13 -0.01 -56.12
CA SER A 469 -25.94 1.16 -56.98
C SER A 469 -24.72 1.05 -57.90
N SER A 470 -23.59 0.49 -57.41
CA SER A 470 -22.39 0.27 -58.24
C SER A 470 -22.59 -0.74 -59.37
N ALA A 471 -23.66 -1.55 -59.32
CA ALA A 471 -24.11 -2.36 -60.46
C ALA A 471 -24.48 -1.53 -61.72
N ARG A 472 -24.54 -0.19 -61.63
CA ARG A 472 -24.71 0.73 -62.78
C ARG A 472 -23.48 1.60 -63.09
N SER A 473 -22.47 1.65 -62.21
CA SER A 473 -21.18 2.28 -62.46
C SER A 473 -20.12 1.72 -61.51
N VAL A 474 -19.00 1.22 -62.05
CA VAL A 474 -17.92 0.60 -61.26
C VAL A 474 -16.95 1.66 -60.72
N GLU A 475 -17.49 2.61 -59.95
CA GLU A 475 -16.70 3.46 -59.07
C GLU A 475 -16.53 2.74 -57.73
N LEU A 476 -15.32 2.26 -57.46
CA LEU A 476 -14.99 1.62 -56.18
C LEU A 476 -15.05 2.67 -55.05
N PRO A 477 -15.76 2.42 -53.93
CA PRO A 477 -15.93 3.41 -52.86
C PRO A 477 -14.62 3.99 -52.32
N VAL A 478 -14.34 5.24 -52.69
CA VAL A 478 -13.17 6.01 -52.23
C VAL A 478 -13.48 6.69 -50.91
N GLU A 479 -13.47 5.93 -49.81
CA GLU A 479 -12.99 6.35 -48.48
C GLU A 479 -13.29 5.27 -47.43
N VAL A 480 -12.24 4.63 -46.88
CA VAL A 480 -12.37 3.86 -45.64
C VAL A 480 -12.23 4.83 -44.47
N VAL A 481 -13.30 5.55 -44.17
CA VAL A 481 -13.35 6.46 -43.02
C VAL A 481 -13.47 5.66 -41.72
N SER A 482 -12.39 5.52 -40.96
CA SER A 482 -12.46 5.11 -39.55
C SER A 482 -12.93 6.27 -38.67
N ALA A 483 -13.37 5.98 -37.44
CA ALA A 483 -13.63 7.01 -36.45
C ALA A 483 -12.39 7.89 -36.20
N ASP A 484 -11.19 7.29 -36.20
CA ASP A 484 -9.91 8.02 -36.11
C ASP A 484 -9.67 8.95 -37.31
N THR A 485 -10.21 8.63 -38.49
CA THR A 485 -10.15 9.49 -39.68
C THR A 485 -11.08 10.69 -39.55
N LEU A 486 -12.24 10.56 -38.89
CA LEU A 486 -13.11 11.69 -38.53
C LEU A 486 -12.48 12.54 -37.40
N SER A 487 -11.92 11.90 -36.38
CA SER A 487 -11.20 12.59 -35.31
C SER A 487 -9.96 13.31 -35.86
N SER A 488 -9.25 12.71 -36.82
CA SER A 488 -8.17 13.36 -37.59
C SER A 488 -8.67 14.55 -38.39
N ARG A 489 -9.87 14.46 -39.03
CA ARG A 489 -10.51 15.59 -39.73
C ARG A 489 -10.92 16.73 -38.76
N ALA A 490 -11.24 16.42 -37.51
CA ALA A 490 -11.52 17.43 -36.48
C ALA A 490 -10.23 18.07 -35.94
N ALA A 491 -9.24 17.27 -35.54
CA ALA A 491 -7.93 17.74 -35.08
C ALA A 491 -7.15 18.50 -36.18
N ALA A 492 -7.40 18.19 -37.45
CA ALA A 492 -6.87 18.91 -38.59
C ALA A 492 -7.22 20.41 -38.60
N ALA A 493 -8.27 20.85 -37.89
CA ALA A 493 -8.59 22.28 -37.72
C ALA A 493 -7.45 23.11 -37.11
N GLN A 494 -6.45 22.47 -36.47
CA GLN A 494 -5.30 23.13 -35.85
C GLN A 494 -3.97 22.96 -36.63
N GLY A 495 -3.95 22.26 -37.78
CA GLY A 495 -2.71 22.04 -38.54
C GLY A 495 -2.77 21.01 -39.68
N ALA A 496 -3.91 20.94 -40.38
CA ALA A 496 -4.34 19.85 -41.26
C ALA A 496 -3.26 18.99 -41.97
N VAL A 497 -3.40 17.67 -41.79
CA VAL A 497 -3.15 16.69 -42.86
C VAL A 497 -4.11 16.99 -44.01
N VAL A 498 -3.60 17.17 -45.23
CA VAL A 498 -4.39 17.68 -46.37
C VAL A 498 -5.17 16.57 -47.09
N LYS A 499 -4.56 15.40 -47.28
CA LYS A 499 -5.22 14.14 -47.68
C LYS A 499 -4.42 12.96 -47.14
N GLN A 500 -5.11 11.88 -46.78
CA GLN A 500 -4.52 10.63 -46.33
C GLN A 500 -5.32 9.43 -46.84
N GLY A 501 -4.65 8.31 -47.09
CA GLY A 501 -5.30 7.14 -47.68
C GLY A 501 -4.32 6.08 -48.16
N TYR A 502 -4.85 5.04 -48.82
CA TYR A 502 -4.05 3.99 -49.42
C TYR A 502 -3.73 4.28 -50.89
N LEU A 503 -2.45 4.28 -51.25
CA LEU A 503 -1.99 4.26 -52.64
C LEU A 503 -1.16 3.00 -52.90
N PHE A 504 -1.10 2.58 -54.16
CA PHE A 504 -0.12 1.58 -54.60
C PHE A 504 1.11 2.29 -55.13
N LEU A 505 2.29 1.97 -54.57
CA LEU A 505 3.59 2.45 -55.05
C LEU A 505 4.27 1.39 -55.92
N ARG A 506 4.71 1.76 -57.12
CA ARG A 506 5.49 0.88 -58.00
C ARG A 506 6.96 0.86 -57.57
N ASN A 507 7.48 -0.33 -57.27
CA ASN A 507 8.92 -0.52 -57.10
C ASN A 507 9.64 -0.42 -58.47
N SER A 508 10.72 0.36 -58.52
CA SER A 508 11.57 0.54 -59.71
C SER A 508 12.70 -0.50 -59.81
N LEU A 509 13.08 -1.12 -58.68
CA LEU A 509 14.20 -2.05 -58.61
C LEU A 509 13.83 -3.47 -59.07
N PHE A 510 14.76 -4.13 -59.78
CA PHE A 510 14.68 -5.56 -60.14
C PHE A 510 14.64 -6.47 -58.89
N PRO A 511 14.13 -7.72 -58.99
CA PRO A 511 13.75 -8.45 -60.21
C PRO A 511 12.26 -8.41 -60.57
N ALA A 512 11.42 -7.67 -59.82
CA ALA A 512 9.98 -7.59 -60.09
C ALA A 512 9.45 -6.15 -60.04
N ARG A 513 8.74 -5.75 -61.10
CA ARG A 513 7.93 -4.51 -61.16
C ARG A 513 6.70 -4.62 -60.24
N SER A 514 6.96 -4.72 -58.95
CA SER A 514 5.96 -5.02 -57.92
C SER A 514 5.29 -3.75 -57.40
N TRP A 515 3.97 -3.73 -57.39
CA TRP A 515 3.17 -2.72 -56.71
C TRP A 515 3.02 -3.08 -55.22
N LYS A 516 3.12 -2.09 -54.33
CA LYS A 516 2.92 -2.26 -52.88
C LYS A 516 1.90 -1.24 -52.40
N ARG A 517 0.72 -1.71 -51.94
CA ARG A 517 -0.27 -0.89 -51.25
C ARG A 517 0.31 -0.40 -49.93
N ARG A 518 0.26 0.90 -49.67
CA ARG A 518 0.74 1.51 -48.41
C ARG A 518 -0.15 2.70 -48.03
N TRP A 519 -0.12 3.07 -46.76
CA TRP A 519 -0.74 4.32 -46.30
C TRP A 519 0.17 5.51 -46.60
N PHE A 520 -0.40 6.55 -47.20
CA PHE A 520 0.25 7.81 -47.52
C PHE A 520 -0.49 8.97 -46.85
N GLN A 521 0.24 10.05 -46.57
CA GLN A 521 -0.26 11.22 -45.86
C GLN A 521 0.46 12.49 -46.36
N ILE A 522 -0.30 13.51 -46.76
CA ILE A 522 0.23 14.84 -47.10
C ILE A 522 0.08 15.75 -45.88
N HIS A 523 1.18 16.30 -45.39
CA HIS A 523 1.17 17.21 -44.25
C HIS A 523 2.30 18.24 -44.38
N SER A 524 1.99 19.52 -44.12
CA SER A 524 2.96 20.64 -44.12
C SER A 524 3.88 20.70 -45.34
N GLY A 525 3.31 20.51 -46.55
CA GLY A 525 4.06 20.54 -47.82
C GLY A 525 4.88 19.28 -48.10
N LYS A 526 4.73 18.19 -47.32
CA LYS A 526 5.53 16.96 -47.45
C LYS A 526 4.65 15.73 -47.61
N LEU A 527 5.13 14.78 -48.42
CA LEU A 527 4.47 13.48 -48.63
C LEU A 527 5.16 12.42 -47.77
N TYR A 528 4.41 11.82 -46.86
CA TYR A 528 4.85 10.73 -45.99
C TYR A 528 4.20 9.40 -46.38
N GLN A 529 4.87 8.31 -46.05
CA GLN A 529 4.44 6.94 -46.33
C GLN A 529 4.79 6.04 -45.14
N ASN A 530 3.79 5.38 -44.56
CA ASN A 530 4.00 4.44 -43.44
C ASN A 530 4.93 3.27 -43.87
N ARG A 531 5.87 2.89 -42.99
CA ARG A 531 6.84 1.79 -43.22
C ARG A 531 6.79 0.61 -42.23
N GLY A 532 5.77 0.47 -41.39
CA GLY A 532 5.77 -0.56 -40.34
C GLY A 532 4.42 -1.17 -39.96
N ARG A 533 4.46 -1.96 -38.87
CA ARG A 533 3.29 -2.27 -38.03
C ARG A 533 3.06 -1.19 -36.96
N HIS A 534 4.12 -0.46 -36.59
CA HIS A 534 4.02 0.83 -35.92
C HIS A 534 3.83 1.93 -37.00
N MET A 535 3.29 3.09 -36.60
CA MET A 535 2.87 4.17 -37.51
C MET A 535 4.06 5.03 -38.01
N ASP A 536 5.13 4.37 -38.46
CA ASP A 536 6.41 4.99 -38.78
C ASP A 536 6.32 5.74 -40.12
N LEU A 537 6.05 7.04 -40.06
CA LEU A 537 5.92 7.95 -41.20
C LEU A 537 7.29 8.25 -41.82
N ALA A 538 7.68 7.49 -42.84
CA ALA A 538 8.87 7.83 -43.62
C ALA A 538 8.54 8.92 -44.65
N LEU A 539 9.34 9.99 -44.67
CA LEU A 539 9.30 11.01 -45.73
C LEU A 539 9.59 10.36 -47.09
N VAL A 540 8.78 10.70 -48.10
CA VAL A 540 8.96 10.28 -49.49
C VAL A 540 9.63 11.39 -50.29
N CYS A 541 9.08 12.60 -50.22
CA CYS A 541 9.58 13.79 -50.92
C CYS A 541 8.99 15.07 -50.28
N ASP A 542 9.64 16.20 -50.54
CA ASP A 542 9.12 17.52 -50.21
C ASP A 542 8.33 18.06 -51.42
N LEU A 543 7.03 18.29 -51.26
CA LEU A 543 6.14 18.70 -52.36
C LEU A 543 6.44 20.13 -52.80
N MET A 544 7.00 20.97 -51.93
CA MET A 544 7.49 22.32 -52.26
C MET A 544 8.55 22.31 -53.37
N LEU A 545 9.28 21.21 -53.48
CA LEU A 545 10.39 21.02 -54.41
C LEU A 545 10.10 19.92 -55.45
N SER A 546 8.90 19.34 -55.44
CA SER A 546 8.49 18.23 -56.32
C SER A 546 7.47 18.67 -57.36
N ARG A 547 7.49 18.04 -58.54
CA ARG A 547 6.46 18.19 -59.57
C ARG A 547 5.50 17.01 -59.54
N VAL A 548 4.23 17.27 -59.21
CA VAL A 548 3.14 16.29 -59.28
C VAL A 548 2.41 16.42 -60.64
N ARG A 549 2.13 15.29 -61.31
CA ARG A 549 1.42 15.24 -62.61
C ARG A 549 0.58 13.97 -62.73
N GLU A 550 -0.60 14.02 -63.33
CA GLU A 550 -1.23 12.79 -63.83
C GLU A 550 -0.35 12.10 -64.88
N ALA A 551 -0.37 10.76 -64.95
CA ALA A 551 0.42 9.99 -65.91
C ALA A 551 -0.25 9.91 -67.31
N SER A 552 -0.66 11.06 -67.85
CA SER A 552 -1.39 11.15 -69.12
C SER A 552 -0.58 10.63 -70.32
N GLY A 553 -1.30 10.25 -71.39
CA GLY A 553 -0.86 9.31 -72.43
C GLY A 553 0.25 9.76 -73.40
N GLY A 554 1.45 10.04 -72.90
CA GLY A 554 2.67 10.15 -73.73
C GLY A 554 3.15 8.77 -74.19
N ALA A 555 3.09 8.50 -75.50
CA ALA A 555 3.25 7.16 -76.10
C ALA A 555 4.69 6.58 -76.13
N SER A 556 5.44 6.68 -75.02
CA SER A 556 6.84 6.21 -74.91
C SER A 556 7.17 5.46 -73.60
N SER A 557 6.21 5.23 -72.70
CA SER A 557 6.47 4.46 -71.48
C SER A 557 5.36 3.46 -71.14
N ALA A 558 5.76 2.23 -70.76
CA ALA A 558 4.88 1.20 -70.20
C ALA A 558 4.49 1.48 -68.71
N ALA A 559 4.30 2.76 -68.38
CA ALA A 559 3.62 3.23 -67.18
C ALA A 559 2.29 3.90 -67.53
N SER A 560 2.23 4.60 -68.67
CA SER A 560 1.06 5.34 -69.19
C SER A 560 -0.08 4.45 -69.75
N ALA A 561 -0.12 3.17 -69.36
CA ALA A 561 -1.11 2.18 -69.79
C ALA A 561 -1.84 1.51 -68.60
N LEU A 562 -1.66 2.04 -67.38
CA LEU A 562 -2.35 1.60 -66.18
C LEU A 562 -3.31 2.70 -65.71
N PRO A 563 -4.56 2.37 -65.36
CA PRO A 563 -5.54 3.37 -64.97
C PRO A 563 -5.18 4.03 -63.63
N PHE A 564 -5.68 5.24 -63.42
CA PHE A 564 -5.63 5.96 -62.14
C PHE A 564 -4.20 6.15 -61.58
N CYS A 565 -3.22 6.38 -62.47
CA CYS A 565 -1.81 6.57 -62.12
C CYS A 565 -1.38 8.05 -62.19
N PHE A 566 -0.55 8.48 -61.25
CA PHE A 566 0.10 9.78 -61.25
C PHE A 566 1.60 9.67 -60.88
N GLU A 567 2.40 10.63 -61.31
CA GLU A 567 3.82 10.72 -60.95
C GLU A 567 4.09 11.89 -60.01
N VAL A 568 4.97 11.65 -59.04
CA VAL A 568 5.61 12.69 -58.23
C VAL A 568 7.10 12.63 -58.55
N VAL A 569 7.64 13.74 -59.08
CA VAL A 569 9.06 13.87 -59.42
C VAL A 569 9.71 14.81 -58.43
N ASP A 570 10.55 14.27 -57.55
CA ASP A 570 11.29 15.07 -56.57
C ASP A 570 12.37 15.94 -57.23
N SER A 571 12.81 16.97 -56.51
CA SER A 571 14.00 17.79 -56.77
C SER A 571 15.20 16.99 -57.32
N SER A 572 15.51 15.84 -56.72
CA SER A 572 16.58 14.91 -57.12
C SER A 572 16.33 14.14 -58.44
N GLN A 573 15.26 14.46 -59.17
CA GLN A 573 14.73 13.76 -60.36
C GLN A 573 14.27 12.31 -60.11
N ASN A 574 14.14 11.90 -58.83
CA ASN A 574 13.53 10.63 -58.47
C ASN A 574 12.02 10.64 -58.81
N ARG A 575 11.59 9.68 -59.64
CA ARG A 575 10.20 9.54 -60.10
C ARG A 575 9.46 8.46 -59.31
N PHE A 576 8.52 8.86 -58.47
CA PHE A 576 7.60 7.97 -57.77
C PHE A 576 6.31 7.81 -58.58
N LEU A 577 6.02 6.60 -59.07
CA LEU A 577 4.75 6.30 -59.72
C LEU A 577 3.77 5.71 -58.70
N LEU A 578 2.66 6.42 -58.50
CA LEU A 578 1.59 6.10 -57.57
C LEU A 578 0.32 5.77 -58.34
N GLN A 579 -0.48 4.84 -57.81
CA GLN A 579 -1.79 4.49 -58.34
C GLN A 579 -2.86 4.61 -57.24
N ALA A 580 -3.95 5.31 -57.59
CA ALA A 580 -5.10 5.64 -56.76
C ALA A 580 -6.26 4.65 -56.97
N ALA A 581 -7.36 4.82 -56.23
CA ALA A 581 -8.53 3.93 -56.32
C ALA A 581 -9.46 4.23 -57.50
N SER A 582 -9.54 5.49 -57.95
CA SER A 582 -10.36 5.95 -59.08
C SER A 582 -9.74 7.19 -59.72
N GLU A 583 -10.32 7.66 -60.83
CA GLU A 583 -9.92 8.91 -61.49
C GLU A 583 -10.16 10.14 -60.60
N ALA A 584 -11.30 10.17 -59.90
CA ALA A 584 -11.58 11.19 -58.90
C ALA A 584 -10.56 11.18 -57.75
N ASP A 585 -10.13 10.01 -57.28
CA ASP A 585 -9.09 9.91 -56.23
C ASP A 585 -7.73 10.44 -56.74
N VAL A 586 -7.36 10.20 -58.01
CA VAL A 586 -6.15 10.82 -58.61
C VAL A 586 -6.25 12.35 -58.54
N GLN A 587 -7.36 12.92 -59.02
CA GLN A 587 -7.56 14.37 -59.04
C GLN A 587 -7.43 14.97 -57.63
N ASP A 588 -8.10 14.34 -56.66
CA ASP A 588 -8.03 14.65 -55.24
C ASP A 588 -6.60 14.64 -54.67
N TRP A 589 -5.79 13.63 -55.01
CA TRP A 589 -4.39 13.53 -54.55
C TRP A 589 -3.49 14.59 -55.19
N VAL A 590 -3.72 14.91 -56.48
CA VAL A 590 -3.00 15.98 -57.19
C VAL A 590 -3.36 17.35 -56.59
N ASP A 591 -4.64 17.63 -56.39
CA ASP A 591 -5.11 18.92 -55.86
C ASP A 591 -4.85 19.09 -54.37
N ALA A 592 -4.78 18.00 -53.58
CA ALA A 592 -4.27 18.04 -52.21
C ALA A 592 -2.78 18.42 -52.17
N ALA A 593 -1.97 17.89 -53.09
CA ALA A 593 -0.55 18.24 -53.17
C ALA A 593 -0.31 19.70 -53.61
N ARG A 594 -1.10 20.20 -54.57
CA ARG A 594 -1.07 21.62 -55.01
C ARG A 594 -1.44 22.57 -53.87
N ARG A 595 -2.62 22.39 -53.25
CA ARG A 595 -3.08 23.21 -52.11
C ARG A 595 -2.13 23.17 -50.92
N SER A 596 -1.52 22.01 -50.64
CA SER A 596 -0.50 21.90 -49.58
C SER A 596 0.80 22.65 -49.90
N THR A 597 1.09 22.93 -51.17
CA THR A 597 2.26 23.70 -51.62
C THR A 597 1.95 25.19 -51.57
N GLU A 598 0.81 25.60 -52.13
CA GLU A 598 0.31 26.98 -52.16
C GLU A 598 0.23 27.58 -50.75
N SER A 599 -0.46 26.90 -49.80
CA SER A 599 -0.59 27.38 -48.42
C SER A 599 0.74 27.51 -47.66
N MET A 600 1.76 26.75 -48.07
CA MET A 600 3.10 26.84 -47.47
C MET A 600 3.92 28.00 -48.07
N LEU A 601 3.77 28.28 -49.37
CA LEU A 601 4.34 29.47 -50.01
C LEU A 601 3.76 30.76 -49.41
N GLU A 602 2.44 30.82 -49.19
CA GLU A 602 1.78 31.96 -48.53
C GLU A 602 2.31 32.19 -47.11
N LYS A 603 2.45 31.13 -46.30
CA LYS A 603 3.03 31.20 -44.95
C LYS A 603 4.50 31.63 -44.97
N GLN A 604 5.26 31.24 -45.99
CA GLN A 604 6.64 31.67 -46.16
C GLN A 604 6.74 33.16 -46.55
N ALA A 605 5.88 33.63 -47.45
CA ALA A 605 5.78 35.04 -47.82
C ALA A 605 5.35 35.92 -46.62
N HIS A 606 4.40 35.46 -45.80
CA HIS A 606 3.93 36.21 -44.63
C HIS A 606 5.04 36.44 -43.58
N ARG A 607 5.95 35.46 -43.40
CA ARG A 607 7.14 35.62 -42.53
C ARG A 607 8.17 36.64 -43.04
N MET A 608 8.10 37.03 -44.32
CA MET A 608 9.02 38.01 -44.91
C MET A 608 8.46 39.45 -44.88
N SER A 609 7.26 39.65 -44.34
CA SER A 609 6.65 40.97 -44.15
C SER A 609 7.17 41.66 -42.88
N VAL A 610 8.31 42.34 -42.97
CA VAL A 610 8.86 43.16 -41.88
C VAL A 610 7.85 44.23 -41.45
N HIS A 611 7.56 44.34 -40.15
CA HIS A 611 6.65 45.35 -39.62
C HIS A 611 7.31 46.74 -39.71
N PRO A 612 6.61 47.82 -40.13
CA PRO A 612 7.22 49.15 -40.30
C PRO A 612 7.92 49.69 -39.05
N GLU A 613 7.45 49.29 -37.87
CA GLU A 613 8.04 49.61 -36.58
C GLU A 613 9.39 48.92 -36.34
N GLN A 614 9.55 47.67 -36.79
CA GLN A 614 10.82 46.93 -36.69
C GLN A 614 11.91 47.60 -37.52
N GLN A 615 11.57 48.00 -38.76
CA GLN A 615 12.53 48.70 -39.64
C GLN A 615 13.01 50.00 -38.99
N ARG A 616 12.11 50.78 -38.41
CA ARG A 616 12.47 52.01 -37.69
C ARG A 616 13.46 51.74 -36.54
N VAL A 617 13.26 50.69 -35.74
CA VAL A 617 14.20 50.37 -34.64
C VAL A 617 15.53 49.86 -35.18
N VAL A 618 15.55 49.13 -36.30
CA VAL A 618 16.81 48.78 -37.00
C VAL A 618 17.55 50.05 -37.47
N ASP A 619 16.85 51.01 -38.06
CA ASP A 619 17.44 52.28 -38.52
C ASP A 619 18.01 53.10 -37.34
N GLU A 620 17.27 53.17 -36.21
CA GLU A 620 17.73 53.77 -34.95
C GLU A 620 19.02 53.09 -34.42
N VAL A 621 19.08 51.75 -34.44
CA VAL A 621 20.23 50.95 -34.01
C VAL A 621 21.45 51.13 -34.92
N VAL A 622 21.27 51.15 -36.24
CA VAL A 622 22.36 51.37 -37.21
C VAL A 622 22.90 52.80 -37.11
N ALA A 623 22.04 53.81 -36.99
CA ALA A 623 22.45 55.21 -36.87
C ALA A 623 23.32 55.46 -35.63
N ALA A 624 22.97 54.85 -34.49
CA ALA A 624 23.75 54.95 -33.25
C ALA A 624 25.11 54.20 -33.31
N ASN A 625 25.32 53.33 -34.31
CA ASN A 625 26.44 52.39 -34.37
C ASN A 625 27.10 52.31 -35.77
N ALA A 626 27.07 53.41 -36.53
CA ALA A 626 27.37 53.44 -37.97
C ALA A 626 28.74 52.86 -38.40
N ALA A 627 29.72 52.82 -37.50
CA ALA A 627 31.07 52.31 -37.74
C ALA A 627 31.34 51.01 -36.95
N CYS A 628 31.98 50.03 -37.59
CA CYS A 628 32.27 48.71 -37.03
C CYS A 628 33.07 48.78 -35.71
N ALA A 629 32.62 48.02 -34.71
CA ALA A 629 33.20 47.99 -33.37
C ALA A 629 34.71 47.74 -33.32
N ASP A 630 35.26 46.99 -34.27
CA ASP A 630 36.66 46.54 -34.29
C ASP A 630 37.55 47.31 -35.25
N CYS A 631 37.09 47.59 -36.48
CA CYS A 631 37.93 48.20 -37.52
C CYS A 631 37.49 49.59 -38.01
N GLY A 632 36.40 50.14 -37.44
CA GLY A 632 35.87 51.46 -37.81
C GLY A 632 35.25 51.56 -39.22
N GLN A 633 35.24 50.49 -40.01
CA GLN A 633 34.60 50.47 -41.34
C GLN A 633 33.09 50.69 -41.21
N ALA A 634 32.54 51.59 -42.02
CA ALA A 634 31.10 51.81 -42.19
C ALA A 634 30.63 51.28 -43.57
N PRO A 635 29.35 50.89 -43.73
CA PRO A 635 28.35 50.73 -42.68
C PRO A 635 28.55 49.44 -41.87
N ALA A 636 27.96 49.38 -40.68
CA ALA A 636 28.06 48.25 -39.74
C ALA A 636 26.73 47.47 -39.66
N GLU A 637 26.36 46.78 -40.74
CA GLU A 637 25.02 46.18 -40.95
C GLU A 637 24.86 44.76 -40.35
N TRP A 638 25.90 44.22 -39.72
CA TRP A 638 25.88 42.92 -39.05
C TRP A 638 26.05 43.11 -37.55
N VAL A 639 25.59 42.17 -36.74
CA VAL A 639 25.62 42.28 -35.27
C VAL A 639 25.90 40.92 -34.62
N SER A 640 26.72 40.93 -33.56
CA SER A 640 26.94 39.76 -32.70
C SER A 640 25.99 39.82 -31.51
N ILE A 641 24.83 39.16 -31.60
CA ILE A 641 23.68 39.40 -30.71
C ILE A 641 23.93 39.07 -29.23
N ASN A 642 24.88 38.16 -28.94
CA ASN A 642 25.25 37.80 -27.56
C ASN A 642 26.28 38.77 -26.93
N ILE A 643 27.07 39.45 -27.77
CA ILE A 643 28.07 40.45 -27.34
C ILE A 643 27.45 41.85 -27.30
N GLY A 644 26.58 42.16 -28.27
CA GLY A 644 25.90 43.45 -28.41
C GLY A 644 26.57 44.45 -29.36
N CYS A 645 27.52 44.03 -30.20
CA CYS A 645 28.27 44.91 -31.11
C CYS A 645 27.94 44.73 -32.59
N LEU A 646 27.94 45.83 -33.32
CA LEU A 646 27.75 45.94 -34.76
C LEU A 646 29.09 45.95 -35.53
N LEU A 647 29.09 45.29 -36.68
CA LEU A 647 30.25 44.87 -37.45
C LEU A 647 30.03 45.15 -38.94
N CYS A 648 31.10 45.48 -39.67
CA CYS A 648 31.09 45.43 -41.13
C CYS A 648 31.07 43.96 -41.61
N ILE A 649 30.78 43.74 -42.90
CA ILE A 649 30.69 42.40 -43.50
C ILE A 649 31.98 41.56 -43.35
N GLU A 650 33.16 42.19 -43.34
CA GLU A 650 34.42 41.47 -43.15
C GLU A 650 34.61 41.01 -41.70
N CYS A 651 34.41 41.91 -40.73
CA CYS A 651 34.51 41.57 -39.31
C CYS A 651 33.42 40.61 -38.86
N SER A 652 32.22 40.67 -39.45
CA SER A 652 31.16 39.69 -39.18
C SER A 652 31.53 38.28 -39.69
N GLY A 653 32.26 38.19 -40.82
CA GLY A 653 32.88 36.96 -41.30
C GLY A 653 34.00 36.43 -40.38
N ILE A 654 34.79 37.33 -39.78
CA ILE A 654 35.81 36.99 -38.77
C ILE A 654 35.15 36.45 -37.49
N HIS A 655 34.11 37.13 -36.99
CA HIS A 655 33.35 36.73 -35.80
C HIS A 655 32.72 35.34 -35.95
N ARG A 656 32.20 34.98 -37.12
CA ARG A 656 31.74 33.60 -37.42
C ARG A 656 32.85 32.57 -37.25
N GLY A 657 34.11 32.94 -37.54
CA GLY A 657 35.30 32.12 -37.33
C GLY A 657 35.75 31.97 -35.87
N LEU A 658 35.23 32.78 -34.93
CA LEU A 658 35.45 32.59 -33.49
C LEU A 658 34.55 31.47 -32.91
N GLY A 659 33.54 31.03 -33.65
CA GLY A 659 32.59 30.01 -33.23
C GLY A 659 31.40 30.54 -32.43
N VAL A 660 30.27 29.81 -32.51
CA VAL A 660 28.96 30.22 -31.96
C VAL A 660 28.89 30.29 -30.42
N HIS A 661 29.92 29.81 -29.74
CA HIS A 661 30.08 29.92 -28.28
C HIS A 661 30.81 31.22 -27.86
N VAL A 662 31.46 31.92 -28.79
CA VAL A 662 32.05 33.25 -28.58
C VAL A 662 31.14 34.33 -29.19
N SER A 663 30.73 34.15 -30.45
CA SER A 663 29.98 35.17 -31.20
C SER A 663 28.85 34.59 -32.04
N LYS A 664 27.64 35.13 -31.86
CA LYS A 664 26.41 34.73 -32.55
C LYS A 664 26.01 35.82 -33.56
N VAL A 665 26.45 35.67 -34.81
CA VAL A 665 26.31 36.73 -35.84
C VAL A 665 24.98 36.65 -36.59
N ARG A 666 24.31 37.81 -36.71
CA ARG A 666 23.12 38.09 -37.53
C ARG A 666 23.32 39.31 -38.45
N SER A 667 22.53 39.42 -39.49
CA SER A 667 22.40 40.60 -40.37
C SER A 667 21.18 41.42 -39.98
N LEU A 668 21.32 42.74 -39.90
CA LEU A 668 20.19 43.64 -39.65
C LEU A 668 19.26 43.77 -40.87
N ALA A 669 19.72 43.39 -42.07
CA ALA A 669 18.97 43.50 -43.33
C ALA A 669 18.54 42.15 -43.95
N LEU A 670 19.17 41.03 -43.57
CA LEU A 670 18.96 39.71 -44.20
C LEU A 670 18.36 38.64 -43.28
N ASP A 671 18.40 38.82 -41.95
CA ASP A 671 17.78 37.92 -40.98
C ASP A 671 16.45 38.50 -40.47
N SER A 672 15.53 37.64 -40.01
CA SER A 672 14.29 38.06 -39.34
C SER A 672 14.54 38.46 -37.88
N TRP A 673 13.94 39.55 -37.43
CA TRP A 673 14.16 40.12 -36.09
C TRP A 673 12.93 40.09 -35.20
N GLU A 674 13.15 39.86 -33.91
CA GLU A 674 12.13 39.96 -32.85
C GLU A 674 12.23 41.31 -32.14
N MET A 675 11.10 41.94 -31.81
CA MET A 675 11.10 43.27 -31.18
C MET A 675 11.86 43.35 -29.85
N PRO A 676 11.74 42.40 -28.90
CA PRO A 676 12.53 42.44 -27.65
C PRO A 676 14.04 42.48 -27.91
N LEU A 677 14.52 41.71 -28.90
CA LEU A 677 15.94 41.68 -29.27
C LEU A 677 16.43 42.99 -29.91
N LEU A 678 15.60 43.64 -30.72
CA LEU A 678 15.90 44.97 -31.28
C LEU A 678 15.94 46.05 -30.19
N LEU A 679 15.00 46.02 -29.24
CA LEU A 679 14.96 46.95 -28.10
C LEU A 679 16.18 46.74 -27.16
N LEU A 680 16.54 45.49 -26.88
CA LEU A 680 17.75 45.14 -26.14
C LEU A 680 19.01 45.72 -26.81
N LEU A 681 19.11 45.61 -28.13
CA LEU A 681 20.21 46.18 -28.91
C LEU A 681 20.24 47.71 -28.89
N ARG A 682 19.08 48.38 -28.97
CA ARG A 682 19.00 49.86 -28.97
C ARG A 682 19.29 50.48 -27.61
N ASP A 683 18.67 49.96 -26.55
CA ASP A 683 18.59 50.67 -25.27
C ASP A 683 19.70 50.27 -24.28
N HIS A 684 20.25 49.05 -24.41
CA HIS A 684 21.17 48.46 -23.43
C HIS A 684 22.54 48.03 -23.98
N LEU A 685 22.68 47.80 -25.28
CA LEU A 685 23.91 47.31 -25.92
C LEU A 685 24.51 48.39 -26.86
N GLY A 686 25.18 48.00 -27.94
CA GLY A 686 25.82 48.91 -28.91
C GLY A 686 27.33 49.05 -28.75
N ASN A 687 28.00 49.57 -29.78
CA ASN A 687 29.46 49.60 -29.93
C ASN A 687 30.17 50.40 -28.84
N ALA A 688 29.56 51.50 -28.37
CA ALA A 688 30.09 52.27 -27.25
C ALA A 688 30.05 51.46 -25.93
N ALA A 689 28.92 50.81 -25.64
CA ALA A 689 28.76 50.00 -24.42
C ALA A 689 29.66 48.75 -24.44
N VAL A 690 29.76 48.07 -25.59
CA VAL A 690 30.64 46.90 -25.75
C VAL A 690 32.11 47.31 -25.64
N ASN A 691 32.56 48.37 -26.32
CA ASN A 691 33.97 48.76 -26.26
C ASN A 691 34.37 49.31 -24.88
N ALA A 692 33.45 49.89 -24.10
CA ALA A 692 33.71 50.28 -22.72
C ALA A 692 34.04 49.09 -21.79
N VAL A 693 33.65 47.86 -22.15
CA VAL A 693 33.93 46.62 -21.39
C VAL A 693 35.01 45.78 -22.07
N TRP A 694 34.84 45.49 -23.35
CA TRP A 694 35.68 44.60 -24.15
C TRP A 694 36.88 45.29 -24.81
N GLU A 695 37.02 46.61 -24.65
CA GLU A 695 38.15 47.39 -25.16
C GLU A 695 38.61 48.42 -24.11
N HIS A 696 38.35 48.13 -22.83
CA HIS A 696 38.60 49.02 -21.70
C HIS A 696 40.08 49.39 -21.55
N THR A 697 40.99 48.46 -21.83
CA THR A 697 42.44 48.70 -21.73
C THR A 697 43.17 47.89 -22.78
N VAL A 698 43.71 48.56 -23.80
CA VAL A 698 44.50 47.93 -24.87
C VAL A 698 45.96 47.79 -24.40
N PRO A 699 46.52 46.56 -24.27
CA PRO A 699 47.87 46.37 -23.76
C PRO A 699 48.97 46.92 -24.71
N PRO A 700 50.14 47.31 -24.19
CA PRO A 700 51.26 47.74 -25.01
C PRO A 700 51.62 46.73 -26.11
N GLY A 701 51.74 47.21 -27.35
CA GLY A 701 52.00 46.38 -28.54
C GLY A 701 50.75 46.02 -29.34
N TRP A 702 49.54 46.22 -28.81
CA TRP A 702 48.29 46.13 -29.58
C TRP A 702 47.84 47.51 -30.07
N THR A 703 47.38 47.57 -31.32
CA THR A 703 46.78 48.77 -31.92
C THR A 703 45.52 48.38 -32.68
N LYS A 704 44.45 49.16 -32.52
CA LYS A 704 43.17 48.88 -33.19
C LYS A 704 43.34 48.93 -34.72
N PRO A 705 42.94 47.87 -35.45
CA PRO A 705 43.09 47.82 -36.90
C PRO A 705 42.21 48.89 -37.57
N GLY A 706 42.74 49.57 -38.58
CA GLY A 706 41.94 50.48 -39.40
C GLY A 706 41.09 49.75 -40.44
N ALA A 707 40.19 50.48 -41.09
CA ALA A 707 39.39 50.01 -42.23
C ALA A 707 40.24 49.28 -43.29
N ALA A 708 41.42 49.84 -43.62
CA ALA A 708 42.36 49.31 -44.62
C ALA A 708 43.38 48.28 -44.07
N ALA A 709 43.30 47.88 -42.80
CA ALA A 709 44.17 46.82 -42.24
C ALA A 709 43.86 45.45 -42.85
N SER A 710 44.80 44.50 -42.77
CA SER A 710 44.58 43.17 -43.36
C SER A 710 43.51 42.39 -42.60
N ARG A 711 42.93 41.39 -43.28
CA ARG A 711 41.96 40.47 -42.67
C ARG A 711 42.56 39.70 -41.50
N ASP A 712 43.86 39.42 -41.53
CA ASP A 712 44.56 38.68 -40.48
C ASP A 712 44.87 39.56 -39.26
N ASP A 713 45.17 40.86 -39.45
CA ASP A 713 45.27 41.83 -38.35
C ASP A 713 43.92 41.99 -37.64
N LYS A 714 42.85 42.16 -38.43
CA LYS A 714 41.46 42.23 -37.94
C LYS A 714 41.07 40.94 -37.19
N ALA A 715 41.52 39.78 -37.67
CA ALA A 715 41.26 38.50 -37.00
C ALA A 715 42.11 38.30 -35.74
N ALA A 716 43.35 38.79 -35.70
CA ALA A 716 44.18 38.80 -34.50
C ALA A 716 43.55 39.68 -33.41
N TRP A 717 43.11 40.89 -33.78
CA TRP A 717 42.39 41.81 -32.91
C TRP A 717 41.11 41.18 -32.34
N ALA A 718 40.21 40.66 -33.18
CA ALA A 718 38.96 40.06 -32.71
C ALA A 718 39.17 38.82 -31.82
N ARG A 719 40.21 38.00 -32.09
CA ARG A 719 40.61 36.89 -31.20
C ARG A 719 41.11 37.38 -29.84
N ALA A 720 42.02 38.36 -29.83
CA ALA A 720 42.54 38.94 -28.59
C ALA A 720 41.43 39.56 -27.74
N LYS A 721 40.56 40.34 -28.40
CA LYS A 721 39.44 41.06 -27.80
C LYS A 721 38.38 40.13 -27.20
N TYR A 722 37.81 39.22 -27.99
CA TYR A 722 36.60 38.48 -27.58
C TYR A 722 36.83 37.04 -27.13
N HIS A 723 37.82 36.34 -27.71
CA HIS A 723 38.11 34.95 -27.34
C HIS A 723 39.08 34.87 -26.16
N LEU A 724 40.19 35.64 -26.21
CA LEU A 724 41.18 35.71 -25.13
C LEU A 724 40.85 36.73 -24.04
N ARG A 725 39.83 37.59 -24.26
CA ARG A 725 39.39 38.66 -23.34
C ARG A 725 40.49 39.66 -22.97
N GLY A 726 41.56 39.74 -23.76
CA GLY A 726 42.83 40.39 -23.37
C GLY A 726 42.80 41.92 -23.25
N PHE A 727 41.66 42.56 -23.55
CA PHE A 727 41.47 44.02 -23.47
C PHE A 727 40.40 44.45 -22.44
N VAL A 728 39.87 43.52 -21.64
CA VAL A 728 38.94 43.83 -20.54
C VAL A 728 39.69 44.47 -19.36
N GLU A 729 38.94 45.01 -18.39
CA GLU A 729 39.49 45.51 -17.13
C GLU A 729 40.14 44.37 -16.32
N PHE A 730 41.19 44.67 -15.53
CA PHE A 730 41.74 43.65 -14.62
C PHE A 730 40.87 43.53 -13.37
N SER A 731 40.45 42.31 -13.03
CA SER A 731 39.57 42.01 -11.91
C SER A 731 40.16 40.93 -11.00
N ASP A 732 40.47 41.28 -9.76
CA ASP A 732 40.92 40.35 -8.71
C ASP A 732 39.82 39.42 -8.15
N LEU A 733 38.55 39.59 -8.56
CA LEU A 733 37.42 38.80 -8.08
C LEU A 733 37.56 37.31 -8.38
N ARG A 734 37.26 36.46 -7.40
CA ARG A 734 37.14 35.01 -7.60
C ARG A 734 35.93 34.66 -8.47
N VAL A 735 35.97 33.47 -9.07
CA VAL A 735 34.87 32.92 -9.89
C VAL A 735 33.55 32.90 -9.12
N ASP A 736 33.57 32.58 -7.81
CA ASP A 736 32.37 32.56 -6.95
C ASP A 736 31.82 33.98 -6.71
N GLU A 737 32.70 34.94 -6.39
CA GLU A 737 32.39 36.36 -6.17
C GLU A 737 31.84 37.02 -7.45
N LEU A 738 32.39 36.65 -8.60
CA LEU A 738 31.94 37.06 -9.94
C LEU A 738 30.58 36.43 -10.30
N SER A 739 30.34 35.18 -9.89
CA SER A 739 29.06 34.49 -10.07
C SER A 739 27.96 35.13 -9.21
N GLU A 740 28.25 35.49 -7.96
CA GLU A 740 27.34 36.30 -7.14
C GLU A 740 27.04 37.66 -7.78
N ARG A 741 28.04 38.33 -8.36
CA ARG A 741 27.83 39.60 -9.07
C ARG A 741 26.92 39.42 -10.28
N LEU A 742 27.06 38.33 -11.04
CA LEU A 742 26.18 37.99 -12.17
C LEU A 742 24.72 37.81 -11.71
N VAL A 743 24.46 37.04 -10.66
CA VAL A 743 23.10 36.82 -10.13
C VAL A 743 22.51 38.11 -9.54
N ARG A 744 23.32 38.91 -8.84
CA ARG A 744 22.94 40.23 -8.31
C ARG A 744 22.60 41.22 -9.43
N ALA A 745 23.34 41.21 -10.53
CA ALA A 745 23.07 42.04 -11.72
C ALA A 745 21.78 41.62 -12.44
N ALA A 746 21.48 40.32 -12.52
CA ALA A 746 20.22 39.80 -13.05
C ALA A 746 19.02 40.23 -12.18
N ALA A 747 19.12 40.05 -10.86
CA ALA A 747 18.08 40.47 -9.90
C ALA A 747 17.84 42.00 -9.88
N ALA A 748 18.81 42.79 -10.33
CA ALA A 748 18.76 44.24 -10.47
C ALA A 748 18.39 44.74 -11.88
N GLY A 749 18.18 43.84 -12.85
CA GLY A 749 17.82 44.20 -14.22
C GLY A 749 18.94 44.88 -15.04
N SER A 750 20.20 44.76 -14.64
CA SER A 750 21.32 45.48 -15.27
C SER A 750 22.04 44.67 -16.34
N VAL A 751 21.56 44.75 -17.60
CA VAL A 751 22.19 44.12 -18.78
C VAL A 751 23.66 44.52 -18.95
N ARG A 752 24.06 45.75 -18.58
CA ARG A 752 25.45 46.22 -18.70
C ARG A 752 26.37 45.56 -17.66
N GLU A 753 25.90 45.35 -16.43
CA GLU A 753 26.63 44.57 -15.42
C GLU A 753 26.71 43.08 -15.78
N LEU A 754 25.66 42.51 -16.41
CA LEU A 754 25.71 41.15 -16.96
C LEU A 754 26.77 41.03 -18.06
N MET A 755 26.86 42.01 -18.97
CA MET A 755 27.93 42.07 -19.98
C MET A 755 29.32 42.13 -19.32
N TRP A 756 29.51 42.97 -18.30
CA TRP A 756 30.77 43.06 -17.55
C TRP A 756 31.12 41.71 -16.92
N CYS A 757 30.20 41.05 -16.21
CA CYS A 757 30.46 39.76 -15.57
C CYS A 757 30.79 38.65 -16.59
N LEU A 758 30.04 38.58 -17.69
CA LEU A 758 30.29 37.61 -18.77
C LEU A 758 31.60 37.88 -19.51
N ALA A 759 32.06 39.13 -19.61
CA ALA A 759 33.35 39.50 -20.19
C ALA A 759 34.54 39.08 -19.31
N HIS A 760 34.40 39.15 -17.98
CA HIS A 760 35.43 38.72 -17.02
C HIS A 760 35.44 37.20 -16.76
N GLY A 761 34.51 36.44 -17.35
CA GLY A 761 34.55 34.98 -17.37
C GLY A 761 33.55 34.27 -16.45
N ALA A 762 32.49 34.95 -16.00
CA ALA A 762 31.40 34.30 -15.29
C ALA A 762 30.77 33.17 -16.13
N ASP A 763 30.56 31.99 -15.53
CA ASP A 763 29.68 30.99 -16.14
C ASP A 763 28.23 31.47 -16.03
N VAL A 764 27.55 31.56 -17.17
CA VAL A 764 26.13 31.93 -17.26
C VAL A 764 25.20 30.95 -16.55
N ASN A 765 25.67 29.72 -16.31
CA ASN A 765 24.97 28.65 -15.58
C ASN A 765 25.45 28.48 -14.13
N ALA A 766 26.32 29.36 -13.63
CA ALA A 766 26.79 29.31 -12.24
C ALA A 766 25.62 29.36 -11.26
N ARG A 767 25.75 28.59 -10.17
CA ARG A 767 24.79 28.50 -9.07
C ARG A 767 25.38 29.13 -7.82
N THR A 768 24.62 29.98 -7.14
CA THR A 768 25.01 30.55 -5.84
C THR A 768 24.99 29.49 -4.73
N ALA A 769 25.40 29.85 -3.51
CA ALA A 769 25.25 29.01 -2.33
C ALA A 769 23.80 28.57 -2.08
N GLN A 770 22.82 29.36 -2.55
CA GLN A 770 21.37 29.10 -2.50
C GLN A 770 20.87 28.23 -3.67
N ARG A 771 21.77 27.74 -4.54
CA ARG A 771 21.49 27.00 -5.80
C ARG A 771 20.76 27.78 -6.90
N GLU A 772 20.47 29.07 -6.68
CA GLU A 772 19.85 29.96 -7.66
C GLU A 772 20.81 30.26 -8.83
N THR A 773 20.29 30.34 -10.06
CA THR A 773 21.06 30.79 -11.24
C THR A 773 20.73 32.25 -11.59
N ALA A 774 21.58 32.91 -12.39
CA ALA A 774 21.28 34.25 -12.90
C ALA A 774 19.96 34.30 -13.69
N LEU A 775 19.58 33.20 -14.35
CA LEU A 775 18.33 33.12 -15.11
C LEU A 775 17.10 33.08 -14.19
N HIS A 776 17.21 32.41 -13.04
CA HIS A 776 16.13 32.35 -12.04
C HIS A 776 15.94 33.73 -11.38
N ALA A 777 17.05 34.39 -11.04
CA ALA A 777 17.04 35.76 -10.51
C ALA A 777 16.47 36.79 -11.50
N ALA A 778 16.71 36.63 -12.81
CA ALA A 778 16.06 37.45 -13.82
C ALA A 778 14.55 37.16 -13.92
N SER A 779 14.17 35.88 -13.91
CA SER A 779 12.78 35.43 -14.03
C SER A 779 11.93 35.84 -12.81
N SER A 780 12.40 35.58 -11.60
CA SER A 780 11.70 35.88 -10.33
C SER A 780 11.49 37.38 -10.09
N ARG A 781 12.28 38.23 -10.76
CA ARG A 781 12.17 39.70 -10.73
C ARG A 781 11.52 40.31 -11.97
N GLY A 782 11.08 39.49 -12.94
CA GLY A 782 10.46 39.96 -14.18
C GLY A 782 11.40 40.73 -15.12
N ALA A 783 12.72 40.56 -14.98
CA ALA A 783 13.74 41.29 -15.72
C ALA A 783 13.95 40.70 -17.13
N ALA A 784 12.91 40.77 -17.98
CA ALA A 784 12.86 40.14 -19.30
C ALA A 784 14.11 40.40 -20.17
N LEU A 785 14.59 41.64 -20.26
CA LEU A 785 15.79 41.99 -21.04
C LEU A 785 17.08 41.35 -20.51
N CYS A 786 17.16 41.04 -19.21
CA CYS A 786 18.25 40.26 -18.63
C CYS A 786 18.09 38.76 -18.89
N TYR A 787 16.87 38.25 -18.80
CA TYR A 787 16.54 36.86 -19.16
C TYR A 787 16.94 36.56 -20.61
N ASP A 788 16.50 37.40 -21.56
CA ASP A 788 16.85 37.29 -22.98
C ASP A 788 18.36 37.32 -23.19
N TYR A 789 19.07 38.28 -22.57
CA TYR A 789 20.53 38.40 -22.70
C TYR A 789 21.31 37.20 -22.12
N LEU A 790 20.80 36.58 -21.05
CA LEU A 790 21.36 35.35 -20.48
C LEU A 790 21.12 34.13 -21.39
N VAL A 791 19.93 33.99 -21.97
CA VAL A 791 19.62 32.93 -22.96
C VAL A 791 20.49 33.10 -24.21
N LEU A 792 20.68 34.33 -24.71
CA LEU A 792 21.59 34.64 -25.80
C LEU A 792 23.05 34.24 -25.50
N ASN A 793 23.47 34.24 -24.24
CA ASN A 793 24.80 33.82 -23.81
C ASN A 793 24.90 32.36 -23.33
N GLY A 794 23.80 31.60 -23.33
CA GLY A 794 23.82 30.14 -23.12
C GLY A 794 23.31 29.65 -21.76
N ALA A 795 22.47 30.43 -21.07
CA ALA A 795 21.76 29.96 -19.88
C ALA A 795 20.85 28.76 -20.20
N SER A 796 20.86 27.74 -19.33
CA SER A 796 20.14 26.48 -19.50
C SER A 796 18.77 26.50 -18.81
N LEU A 797 17.71 26.35 -19.61
CA LEU A 797 16.32 26.24 -19.14
C LEU A 797 16.01 24.93 -18.38
N ALA A 798 16.95 23.97 -18.34
CA ALA A 798 16.77 22.66 -17.71
C ALA A 798 17.26 22.60 -16.25
N LEU A 799 17.87 23.68 -15.74
CA LEU A 799 18.48 23.71 -14.40
C LEU A 799 17.46 24.06 -13.30
N ALA A 800 16.44 23.23 -13.10
CA ALA A 800 15.30 23.49 -12.21
C ALA A 800 15.65 24.06 -10.80
N ASP A 801 14.73 24.91 -10.30
CA ASP A 801 14.67 25.38 -8.92
C ASP A 801 14.37 24.25 -7.93
N VAL A 802 14.70 24.49 -6.66
CA VAL A 802 14.80 23.44 -5.63
C VAL A 802 13.43 22.90 -5.16
N ASP A 803 12.37 23.71 -5.26
CA ASP A 803 11.09 23.48 -4.55
C ASP A 803 10.01 22.76 -5.38
N SER A 804 10.37 21.79 -6.23
CA SER A 804 9.36 21.11 -7.09
C SER A 804 9.54 19.63 -7.42
N VAL A 805 10.65 18.97 -7.04
CA VAL A 805 10.86 17.53 -7.32
C VAL A 805 11.59 16.80 -6.19
N GLU A 806 10.88 16.52 -5.07
CA GLU A 806 11.34 15.54 -4.07
C GLU A 806 10.19 14.61 -3.61
N GLU A 807 9.50 13.99 -4.57
CA GLU A 807 8.78 12.73 -4.32
C GLU A 807 8.81 11.83 -5.58
N LEU A 808 8.65 10.52 -5.37
CA LEU A 808 8.57 9.46 -6.40
C LEU A 808 9.85 9.15 -7.23
N LEU A 809 10.85 8.51 -6.60
CA LEU A 809 11.52 7.31 -7.17
C LEU A 809 12.37 6.57 -6.09
N PRO A 810 12.15 5.26 -5.85
CA PRO A 810 12.90 4.50 -4.85
C PRO A 810 14.33 4.11 -5.31
N PRO A 811 15.25 3.80 -4.38
CA PRO A 811 16.66 3.58 -4.68
C PRO A 811 16.97 2.22 -5.33
N THR A 812 17.98 2.20 -6.20
CA THR A 812 18.64 0.97 -6.69
C THR A 812 20.17 1.10 -6.57
N PRO A 813 20.92 -0.01 -6.48
CA PRO A 813 22.17 -0.04 -5.71
C PRO A 813 23.44 0.33 -6.48
N ARG A 814 24.51 0.62 -5.72
CA ARG A 814 25.88 0.79 -6.24
C ARG A 814 26.49 -0.55 -6.67
N THR A 815 27.06 -0.58 -7.87
CA THR A 815 28.27 -1.35 -8.17
C THR A 815 28.99 -0.68 -9.34
N GLU A 816 30.25 -0.31 -9.10
CA GLU A 816 31.46 -0.72 -9.85
C GLU A 816 31.45 -0.71 -11.39
N GLN A 817 32.52 -0.30 -12.09
CA GLN A 817 33.88 0.10 -11.67
C GLN A 817 34.50 1.06 -12.71
N GLN A 818 35.61 1.73 -12.37
CA GLN A 818 36.34 2.63 -13.28
C GLN A 818 37.08 1.83 -14.38
N GLN A 819 37.06 2.30 -15.64
CA GLN A 819 38.14 2.05 -16.60
C GLN A 819 38.46 3.30 -17.43
N HIS A 820 39.75 3.61 -17.56
CA HIS A 820 40.27 4.70 -18.39
C HIS A 820 40.32 4.29 -19.88
N ALA A 821 40.11 5.26 -20.77
CA ALA A 821 40.62 5.25 -22.15
C ALA A 821 41.12 6.68 -22.54
N PRO A 822 42.13 6.82 -23.41
CA PRO A 822 42.93 8.04 -23.51
C PRO A 822 42.48 9.04 -24.59
N GLN A 823 43.07 10.25 -24.54
CA GLN A 823 43.01 11.25 -25.61
C GLN A 823 43.72 10.78 -26.89
N PRO A 824 43.25 11.16 -28.09
CA PRO A 824 44.03 11.06 -29.32
C PRO A 824 45.02 12.23 -29.44
N GLN A 825 46.30 11.94 -29.65
CA GLN A 825 47.30 12.94 -30.05
C GLN A 825 47.20 13.22 -31.56
N TYR A 826 47.26 14.50 -31.94
CA TYR A 826 47.66 14.94 -33.28
C TYR A 826 48.44 16.25 -33.16
N PHE A 827 49.72 16.19 -33.58
CA PHE A 827 50.67 17.27 -33.85
C PHE A 827 50.57 18.57 -33.03
#